data_AF-A0A1G0XDP9-F1
#
_entry.id   AF-A0A1G0XDP9-F1
#
_cell.length_a   1.000
_cell.length_b   1.000
_cell.length_c   1.000
_cell.angle_alpha   90.00
_cell.angle_beta   90.00
_cell.angle_gamma   90.00
#
_symmetry.space_group_name_H-M   'P 1'
#
loop_
_entity.id
_entity.type
_entity.pdbx_description
1 polymer ?
#
loop_
_entity_poly.entity_id
_entity_poly.type
_entity_poly.pdbx_seq_one_letter_code
_entity_poly.pdbx_strand_id
1 'polypeptide(L)'
;MYMLEERILFDGAAAADVTEAEAQTEEQQAETEDTQPENQTTEQDSSDQQDSQPAADGEVVSEVPTGTTDPNDTLSELDAALDEILAQGNTSSDTPGVLIISSLIDDADTLAEAAKDNVIVVRYDAETTTLDQLLEQINDSLDGRKASSIGIAAHDYGDAKFYLTGTETISLGSTLASESQREFWTEMGDMLAENGRIDLFACGLASSDTGLMLVSSLENISGINFAASTDATGNLSAGGDWTLETDDVDLADTYFDKDRLDDFSGLLASEVKKLTASDAATDDWFGYSVSIDGDYAIVGAHDNDDAGTNSGSAYIFYKDQGGAGNWGEVKKLTASDAAANDYFGCSVSISGDYIVIGAGYNDDAGTNSGSAYIFYKDQGGAGNWGEVTKLIGSEIDANDHFGDKVSISGDYVIASAPSWVTDDAADTAGSAYIFYKDQGGADNWGELKKLTVSDAEAYDYFGCSVSISGDYAILGAWGNDDAGDSSGSAYIFYKDQGGADNWGELKKLTASDADSGDCFGLRVSISSDYAVVSASPSSAFQMSIYIFQRSSGWNELKEIYVGNEDAVSGQFFHGSVSVSGNYIVVGVGDDDNGLDNSGSAHIFYKDEGGVNNWGQITEVRASDSAENDWFGYSVSISGNTVLIGAYESGTSGNGSAYIFDLSNTPSVLANPGALSVDYVEGDAAIVSNSLTLTDADVNEQMASATIQITGNYQNGQDVLEFTNTANITGTWNAATGTLTLTGADTVANYQVALRAVKYENTSDDPNTAQRTVSFTVNDGDDNSNTVSRNID
;
A
#
# COMPACT_ATOMS: atom_id res chain seq x y z
N MET A 1 19.38 -5.91 -51.89
CA MET A 1 19.30 -7.31 -51.39
C MET A 1 18.02 -7.36 -50.60
N TYR A 2 16.98 -8.01 -51.12
CA TYR A 2 15.63 -7.95 -50.56
C TYR A 2 15.23 -9.36 -50.16
N MET A 3 14.69 -9.49 -48.95
CA MET A 3 13.88 -10.63 -48.52
C MET A 3 12.47 -10.09 -48.32
N LEU A 4 11.47 -10.81 -48.82
CA LEU A 4 10.06 -10.59 -48.57
C LEU A 4 9.58 -11.77 -47.76
N GLU A 5 8.80 -11.53 -46.70
CA GLU A 5 8.14 -12.59 -45.94
C GLU A 5 6.69 -12.74 -46.38
N GLU A 6 6.15 -13.95 -46.28
CA GLU A 6 4.86 -14.32 -46.85
C GLU A 6 3.72 -14.05 -45.86
N ARG A 7 2.71 -13.28 -46.27
CA ARG A 7 1.44 -13.17 -45.53
C ARG A 7 0.56 -14.38 -45.86
N ILE A 8 0.28 -15.20 -44.85
CA ILE A 8 -0.74 -16.26 -44.96
C ILE A 8 -2.11 -15.62 -44.81
N LEU A 9 -2.98 -15.88 -45.80
CA LEU A 9 -4.38 -15.46 -45.80
C LEU A 9 -5.24 -16.67 -45.42
N PHE A 10 -6.20 -16.50 -44.51
CA PHE A 10 -7.31 -17.43 -44.31
C PHE A 10 -8.65 -16.73 -44.56
N ASP A 11 -9.55 -17.46 -45.21
CA ASP A 11 -10.87 -17.05 -45.69
C ASP A 11 -11.85 -18.21 -45.41
N GLY A 12 -13.14 -17.91 -45.23
CA GLY A 12 -14.18 -18.92 -45.02
C GLY A 12 -15.17 -18.60 -43.89
N ALA A 13 -16.13 -17.71 -44.15
CA ALA A 13 -17.28 -17.47 -43.28
C ALA A 13 -18.41 -18.49 -43.49
N ALA A 14 -19.23 -18.73 -42.46
CA ALA A 14 -20.58 -19.28 -42.56
C ALA A 14 -21.41 -18.88 -41.33
N ALA A 15 -22.69 -18.52 -41.51
CA ALA A 15 -23.62 -18.13 -40.44
C ALA A 15 -25.01 -18.73 -40.69
N ALA A 16 -25.73 -19.09 -39.60
CA ALA A 16 -27.18 -19.36 -39.49
C ALA A 16 -27.49 -20.06 -38.14
N ASP A 17 -28.67 -19.98 -37.53
CA ASP A 17 -29.70 -18.91 -37.48
C ASP A 17 -30.65 -19.19 -36.29
N VAL A 18 -31.47 -18.22 -35.90
CA VAL A 18 -32.36 -18.11 -34.72
C VAL A 18 -33.36 -19.27 -34.49
N THR A 19 -33.60 -19.61 -33.21
CA THR A 19 -34.96 -19.88 -32.68
C THR A 19 -35.05 -19.60 -31.17
N GLU A 20 -36.06 -18.82 -30.75
CA GLU A 20 -36.46 -18.59 -29.36
C GLU A 20 -37.44 -19.67 -28.85
N ALA A 21 -37.55 -19.83 -27.51
CA ALA A 21 -38.76 -20.37 -26.86
C ALA A 21 -38.83 -19.90 -25.39
N GLU A 22 -40.01 -19.47 -24.94
CA GLU A 22 -40.26 -18.89 -23.61
C GLU A 22 -40.49 -19.96 -22.52
N ALA A 23 -40.17 -19.63 -21.26
CA ALA A 23 -40.79 -20.23 -20.08
C ALA A 23 -40.68 -19.32 -18.84
N GLN A 24 -41.77 -18.62 -18.49
CA GLN A 24 -41.93 -18.02 -17.16
C GLN A 24 -42.28 -19.10 -16.13
N THR A 25 -41.89 -18.91 -14.87
CA THR A 25 -42.64 -19.47 -13.72
C THR A 25 -42.47 -18.55 -12.51
N GLU A 26 -43.59 -18.13 -11.92
CA GLU A 26 -43.62 -17.42 -10.63
C GLU A 26 -43.65 -18.47 -9.49
N GLU A 27 -42.93 -18.23 -8.39
CA GLU A 27 -43.32 -18.78 -7.09
C GLU A 27 -43.37 -17.66 -6.04
N GLN A 28 -44.42 -17.67 -5.22
CA GLN A 28 -44.75 -16.60 -4.28
C GLN A 28 -44.28 -17.00 -2.87
N GLN A 29 -43.54 -16.10 -2.22
CA GLN A 29 -43.33 -16.20 -0.77
C GLN A 29 -44.65 -15.94 -0.03
N ALA A 30 -44.87 -16.68 1.05
CA ALA A 30 -46.02 -16.51 1.94
C ALA A 30 -45.57 -16.72 3.38
N GLU A 31 -45.24 -15.62 4.07
CA GLU A 31 -45.03 -15.63 5.52
C GLU A 31 -46.35 -15.40 6.26
N THR A 32 -46.44 -15.95 7.48
CA THR A 32 -47.64 -15.86 8.33
C THR A 32 -47.31 -15.18 9.65
N GLU A 33 -48.01 -14.09 9.94
CA GLU A 33 -48.06 -13.50 11.29
C GLU A 33 -48.61 -14.51 12.31
N ASP A 34 -48.03 -14.56 13.51
CA ASP A 34 -48.81 -14.79 14.73
C ASP A 34 -48.16 -14.08 15.95
N THR A 35 -48.92 -13.94 17.03
CA THR A 35 -48.89 -12.74 17.88
C THR A 35 -48.04 -12.77 19.17
N GLN A 36 -47.71 -11.56 19.64
CA GLN A 36 -47.55 -11.12 21.06
C GLN A 36 -48.63 -11.70 22.02
N PRO A 37 -48.54 -11.62 23.40
CA PRO A 37 -48.09 -10.43 24.16
C PRO A 37 -47.53 -10.59 25.62
N GLU A 38 -47.22 -9.42 26.25
CA GLU A 38 -47.44 -9.07 27.69
C GLU A 38 -46.56 -9.70 28.84
N ASN A 39 -46.30 -9.06 30.01
CA ASN A 39 -46.49 -7.67 30.55
C ASN A 39 -45.68 -7.41 31.87
N GLN A 40 -45.50 -6.13 32.28
CA GLN A 40 -45.31 -5.58 33.67
C GLN A 40 -44.07 -6.01 34.52
N THR A 41 -43.56 -5.31 35.56
CA THR A 41 -43.84 -4.08 36.39
C THR A 41 -42.48 -3.42 36.76
N THR A 42 -42.19 -2.10 36.76
CA THR A 42 -42.68 -0.88 37.49
C THR A 42 -42.28 -0.70 38.98
N GLU A 43 -41.96 0.56 39.33
CA GLU A 43 -41.65 1.17 40.66
C GLU A 43 -40.25 0.91 41.30
N GLN A 44 -39.65 1.74 42.18
CA GLN A 44 -39.38 3.21 42.28
C GLN A 44 -39.06 3.58 43.77
N ASP A 45 -38.05 4.45 44.00
CA ASP A 45 -37.96 5.50 45.06
C ASP A 45 -36.88 5.47 46.22
N SER A 46 -36.36 6.69 46.46
CA SER A 46 -35.87 7.37 47.69
C SER A 46 -34.83 6.84 48.72
N SER A 47 -33.69 7.57 48.79
CA SER A 47 -33.13 8.25 50.01
C SER A 47 -32.45 7.40 51.14
N ASP A 48 -31.67 7.91 52.12
CA ASP A 48 -31.08 9.25 52.40
C ASP A 48 -29.88 9.15 53.40
N GLN A 49 -29.05 10.22 53.50
CA GLN A 49 -28.24 10.65 54.68
C GLN A 49 -27.18 9.72 55.37
N GLN A 50 -26.27 10.20 56.25
CA GLN A 50 -25.36 11.37 56.23
C GLN A 50 -24.30 11.31 57.37
N ASP A 51 -23.10 11.88 57.12
CA ASP A 51 -22.25 12.68 58.03
C ASP A 51 -21.46 12.10 59.24
N SER A 52 -20.38 12.84 59.56
CA SER A 52 -19.73 13.10 60.87
C SER A 52 -18.53 12.25 61.35
N GLN A 53 -17.34 12.77 61.08
CA GLN A 53 -16.09 12.62 61.87
C GLN A 53 -16.14 13.54 63.12
N PRO A 54 -15.32 13.33 64.17
CA PRO A 54 -14.28 14.35 64.46
C PRO A 54 -12.99 13.82 65.13
N ALA A 55 -11.96 14.68 65.19
CA ALA A 55 -10.75 14.57 66.02
C ALA A 55 -10.92 15.40 67.35
N ALA A 56 -9.95 15.67 68.25
CA ALA A 56 -8.48 15.52 68.29
C ALA A 56 -7.94 15.55 69.77
N ASP A 57 -6.62 15.78 69.90
CA ASP A 57 -5.84 16.35 71.04
C ASP A 57 -5.44 15.51 72.29
N GLY A 58 -4.18 15.72 72.75
CA GLY A 58 -3.63 15.26 74.04
C GLY A 58 -2.10 15.38 74.22
N GLU A 59 -1.61 16.36 75.00
CA GLU A 59 -0.18 16.56 75.38
C GLU A 59 -0.01 16.46 76.95
N VAL A 60 1.11 16.68 77.65
CA VAL A 60 2.28 17.58 77.48
C VAL A 60 3.58 17.01 78.14
N VAL A 61 4.77 17.37 77.64
CA VAL A 61 6.14 17.43 78.27
C VAL A 61 6.87 16.22 78.93
N SER A 62 8.02 15.88 78.33
CA SER A 62 9.42 15.80 78.85
C SER A 62 9.83 15.20 80.21
N GLU A 63 10.93 14.42 80.19
CA GLU A 63 12.12 14.66 81.05
C GLU A 63 13.41 14.09 80.39
N VAL A 64 14.60 14.58 80.75
CA VAL A 64 15.90 14.16 80.15
C VAL A 64 16.93 13.76 81.22
N PRO A 65 17.48 12.52 81.19
CA PRO A 65 18.66 12.13 81.95
C PRO A 65 19.93 12.12 81.07
N THR A 66 21.05 12.63 81.59
CA THR A 66 22.35 12.65 80.90
C THR A 66 23.15 11.35 81.10
N GLY A 67 23.62 10.75 80.01
CA GLY A 67 24.62 9.67 80.01
C GLY A 67 25.60 9.84 78.86
N THR A 68 26.89 9.58 79.08
CA THR A 68 27.97 9.84 78.10
C THR A 68 28.48 8.55 77.46
N THR A 69 28.34 8.45 76.13
CA THR A 69 29.07 7.54 75.24
C THR A 69 29.77 8.34 74.14
N ASP A 70 30.75 7.75 73.45
CA ASP A 70 31.64 8.45 72.53
C ASP A 70 30.95 8.71 71.17
N PRO A 71 31.06 9.91 70.56
CA PRO A 71 30.57 10.15 69.19
C PRO A 71 31.14 9.18 68.14
N ASN A 72 32.31 8.57 68.38
CA ASN A 72 32.89 7.58 67.49
C ASN A 72 32.29 6.17 67.65
N ASP A 73 31.74 5.80 68.82
CA ASP A 73 31.02 4.52 68.96
C ASP A 73 29.76 4.56 68.07
N THR A 74 29.00 5.66 68.14
CA THR A 74 27.84 5.90 67.26
C THR A 74 28.20 6.00 65.78
N LEU A 75 29.43 6.41 65.42
CA LEU A 75 29.88 6.36 64.02
C LEU A 75 30.22 4.94 63.59
N SER A 76 30.74 4.07 64.47
CA SER A 76 30.96 2.67 64.11
C SER A 76 29.67 1.85 64.05
N GLU A 77 28.68 2.15 64.90
CA GLU A 77 27.34 1.55 64.80
C GLU A 77 26.56 2.12 63.61
N LEU A 78 26.78 3.38 63.22
CA LEU A 78 26.15 3.96 62.02
C LEU A 78 26.86 3.55 60.72
N ASP A 79 28.19 3.38 60.69
CA ASP A 79 28.89 2.79 59.54
C ASP A 79 28.53 1.30 59.41
N ALA A 80 28.46 0.54 60.52
CA ALA A 80 28.01 -0.85 60.47
C ALA A 80 26.55 -0.97 60.02
N ALA A 81 25.66 -0.09 60.51
CA ALA A 81 24.28 -0.03 60.04
C ALA A 81 24.17 0.54 58.61
N LEU A 82 25.11 1.36 58.14
CA LEU A 82 25.15 1.86 56.76
C LEU A 82 25.67 0.79 55.82
N ASP A 83 26.69 0.01 56.20
CA ASP A 83 27.10 -1.21 55.49
C ASP A 83 25.96 -2.24 55.47
N GLU A 84 25.20 -2.39 56.57
CA GLU A 84 24.05 -3.29 56.64
C GLU A 84 22.83 -2.75 55.84
N ILE A 85 22.67 -1.43 55.72
CA ILE A 85 21.65 -0.76 54.89
C ILE A 85 22.07 -0.69 53.41
N LEU A 86 23.35 -0.64 53.09
CA LEU A 86 23.87 -0.77 51.72
C LEU A 86 23.85 -2.24 51.26
N ALA A 87 24.04 -3.19 52.17
CA ALA A 87 23.85 -4.62 51.92
C ALA A 87 22.36 -5.01 51.82
N GLN A 88 21.46 -4.37 52.58
CA GLN A 88 20.01 -4.53 52.42
C GLN A 88 19.46 -3.72 51.24
N GLY A 89 20.13 -2.63 50.86
CA GLY A 89 19.80 -1.75 49.73
C GLY A 89 20.05 -2.35 48.34
N ASN A 90 20.47 -3.62 48.27
CA ASN A 90 20.60 -4.38 47.02
C ASN A 90 19.93 -5.76 47.14
N THR A 91 18.69 -5.78 47.66
CA THR A 91 17.86 -7.00 47.76
C THR A 91 16.40 -6.83 47.31
N SER A 92 16.04 -5.68 46.72
CA SER A 92 14.95 -5.61 45.74
C SER A 92 15.50 -6.07 44.39
N SER A 93 14.94 -7.14 43.84
CA SER A 93 15.15 -7.54 42.44
C SER A 93 14.41 -6.57 41.52
N ASP A 94 14.94 -5.35 41.42
CA ASP A 94 14.38 -4.30 40.57
C ASP A 94 14.75 -4.59 39.12
N THR A 95 13.82 -5.27 38.43
CA THR A 95 13.95 -5.69 37.04
C THR A 95 13.12 -4.73 36.17
N PRO A 96 13.71 -3.63 35.66
CA PRO A 96 12.99 -2.63 34.88
C PRO A 96 12.47 -3.22 33.57
N GLY A 97 11.43 -2.62 32.99
CA GLY A 97 11.18 -2.81 31.56
C GLY A 97 12.26 -2.06 30.76
N VAL A 98 12.50 -2.47 29.52
CA VAL A 98 13.26 -1.67 28.56
C VAL A 98 12.37 -1.43 27.35
N LEU A 99 12.39 -0.21 26.81
CA LEU A 99 11.69 0.15 25.58
C LEU A 99 12.70 0.70 24.58
N ILE A 100 13.00 -0.09 23.55
CA ILE A 100 13.89 0.25 22.46
C ILE A 100 13.04 0.91 21.37
N ILE A 101 13.40 2.12 20.94
CA ILE A 101 12.63 2.88 19.93
C ILE A 101 13.54 3.26 18.77
N SER A 102 13.18 2.79 17.58
CA SER A 102 13.82 3.15 16.31
C SER A 102 13.60 4.62 15.98
N SER A 103 14.62 5.32 15.48
CA SER A 103 14.46 6.67 14.92
C SER A 103 13.65 6.73 13.63
N LEU A 104 13.23 5.58 13.09
CA LEU A 104 12.26 5.53 11.99
C LEU A 104 10.81 5.65 12.48
N ILE A 105 10.51 5.33 13.74
CA ILE A 105 9.16 5.50 14.29
C ILE A 105 8.77 6.98 14.29
N ASP A 106 7.68 7.31 13.58
CA ASP A 106 7.07 8.63 13.62
C ASP A 106 6.66 9.00 15.05
N ASP A 107 6.96 10.25 15.44
CA ASP A 107 6.94 10.75 16.82
C ASP A 107 7.48 9.78 17.90
N ALA A 108 8.64 9.17 17.61
CA ALA A 108 9.46 8.45 18.57
C ALA A 108 9.92 9.27 19.81
N ASP A 109 9.65 10.58 19.87
CA ASP A 109 9.89 11.40 21.07
C ASP A 109 8.66 11.38 22.00
N THR A 110 7.44 11.60 21.50
CA THR A 110 6.22 11.41 22.32
C THR A 110 6.09 9.96 22.80
N LEU A 111 6.39 8.96 21.96
CA LEU A 111 6.40 7.56 22.38
C LEU A 111 7.45 7.27 23.47
N ALA A 112 8.59 7.99 23.47
CA ALA A 112 9.58 7.91 24.53
C ALA A 112 9.10 8.61 25.81
N GLU A 113 8.49 9.80 25.70
CA GLU A 113 7.95 10.54 26.83
C GLU A 113 6.72 9.87 27.46
N ALA A 114 6.04 8.95 26.75
CA ALA A 114 4.93 8.14 27.28
C ALA A 114 5.37 6.98 28.21
N ALA A 115 6.65 6.61 28.26
CA ALA A 115 7.10 5.44 29.02
C ALA A 115 6.90 5.56 30.55
N LYS A 116 6.60 4.43 31.22
CA LYS A 116 6.44 4.35 32.70
C LYS A 116 7.76 4.63 33.43
N ASP A 117 7.70 5.16 34.65
CA ASP A 117 8.87 5.45 35.51
C ASP A 117 9.83 4.25 35.73
N ASN A 118 9.32 3.01 35.60
CA ASN A 118 10.07 1.76 35.74
C ASN A 118 10.50 1.13 34.40
N VAL A 119 10.36 1.85 33.29
CA VAL A 119 10.76 1.46 31.93
C VAL A 119 11.91 2.34 31.47
N ILE A 120 12.97 1.72 30.99
CA ILE A 120 14.18 2.39 30.51
C ILE A 120 14.06 2.55 29.00
N VAL A 121 13.95 3.78 28.52
CA VAL A 121 13.89 4.07 27.08
C VAL A 121 15.29 4.11 26.48
N VAL A 122 15.48 3.38 25.39
CA VAL A 122 16.70 3.35 24.57
C VAL A 122 16.32 3.74 23.14
N ARG A 123 16.43 5.04 22.83
CA ARG A 123 16.32 5.53 21.45
C ARG A 123 17.63 5.34 20.70
N TYR A 124 17.57 4.91 19.45
CA TYR A 124 18.75 4.73 18.60
C TYR A 124 18.49 5.25 17.18
N ASP A 125 19.55 5.73 16.52
CA ASP A 125 19.52 6.09 15.10
C ASP A 125 19.52 4.79 14.28
N ALA A 126 18.39 4.47 13.67
CA ALA A 126 18.21 3.24 12.93
C ALA A 126 18.80 3.28 11.51
N GLU A 127 19.23 4.42 10.97
CA GLU A 127 20.04 4.48 9.75
C GLU A 127 21.53 4.22 10.04
N THR A 128 22.05 4.66 11.20
CA THR A 128 23.51 4.67 11.45
C THR A 128 24.04 3.80 12.60
N THR A 129 23.19 3.31 13.50
CA THR A 129 23.60 2.41 14.62
C THR A 129 23.71 0.96 14.15
N THR A 130 24.79 0.25 14.47
CA THR A 130 24.89 -1.21 14.22
C THR A 130 24.35 -2.05 15.39
N LEU A 131 24.07 -3.33 15.16
CA LEU A 131 23.61 -4.26 16.20
C LEU A 131 24.52 -4.26 17.45
N ASP A 132 25.84 -4.35 17.27
CA ASP A 132 26.84 -4.26 18.36
C ASP A 132 26.66 -2.98 19.20
N GLN A 133 26.41 -1.84 18.56
CA GLN A 133 26.25 -0.55 19.23
C GLN A 133 24.89 -0.40 19.91
N LEU A 134 23.84 -0.98 19.35
CA LEU A 134 22.52 -1.04 19.98
C LEU A 134 22.57 -1.93 21.23
N LEU A 135 23.23 -3.07 21.14
CA LEU A 135 23.45 -4.02 22.24
C LEU A 135 24.28 -3.41 23.38
N GLU A 136 25.36 -2.67 23.05
CA GLU A 136 26.17 -1.91 24.02
C GLU A 136 25.31 -0.86 24.75
N GLN A 137 24.47 -0.11 24.03
CA GLN A 137 23.57 0.91 24.61
C GLN A 137 22.51 0.31 25.55
N ILE A 138 21.92 -0.84 25.20
CA ILE A 138 20.93 -1.53 26.05
C ILE A 138 21.59 -2.04 27.34
N ASN A 139 22.75 -2.69 27.22
CA ASN A 139 23.50 -3.22 28.35
C ASN A 139 23.96 -2.12 29.32
N ASP A 140 24.52 -1.02 28.81
CA ASP A 140 24.96 0.12 29.63
C ASP A 140 23.76 0.79 30.33
N SER A 141 22.60 0.87 29.67
CA SER A 141 21.37 1.43 30.25
C SER A 141 20.79 0.55 31.39
N LEU A 142 21.03 -0.76 31.34
CA LEU A 142 20.67 -1.68 32.43
C LEU A 142 21.60 -1.57 33.66
N ASP A 143 22.83 -1.06 33.54
CA ASP A 143 23.84 -0.98 34.62
C ASP A 143 24.01 -2.33 35.37
N GLY A 144 24.08 -3.43 34.61
CA GLY A 144 24.22 -4.79 35.14
C GLY A 144 22.98 -5.38 35.83
N ARG A 145 21.82 -4.72 35.75
CA ARG A 145 20.51 -5.31 36.09
C ARG A 145 20.03 -6.25 34.97
N LYS A 146 18.95 -6.97 35.23
CA LYS A 146 18.21 -7.78 34.25
C LYS A 146 16.87 -7.10 33.94
N ALA A 147 16.45 -7.08 32.68
CA ALA A 147 15.14 -6.57 32.28
C ALA A 147 14.01 -7.53 32.71
N SER A 148 12.84 -7.02 33.08
CA SER A 148 11.62 -7.84 33.21
C SER A 148 10.95 -8.10 31.86
N SER A 149 11.00 -7.14 30.94
CA SER A 149 10.65 -7.30 29.54
C SER A 149 11.41 -6.29 28.68
N ILE A 150 11.56 -6.57 27.38
CA ILE A 150 12.18 -5.65 26.42
C ILE A 150 11.25 -5.45 25.22
N GLY A 151 10.68 -4.25 25.10
CA GLY A 151 9.88 -3.82 23.96
C GLY A 151 10.74 -3.23 22.85
N ILE A 152 10.38 -3.50 21.61
CA ILE A 152 11.06 -3.03 20.40
C ILE A 152 10.03 -2.37 19.50
N ALA A 153 10.00 -1.04 19.50
CA ALA A 153 9.24 -0.21 18.58
C ALA A 153 10.07 0.05 17.32
N ALA A 154 9.67 -0.58 16.22
CA ALA A 154 10.24 -0.47 14.89
C ALA A 154 9.15 -0.79 13.85
N HIS A 155 9.22 -0.17 12.66
CA HIS A 155 8.25 -0.47 11.61
C HIS A 155 8.38 -1.91 11.10
N ASP A 156 7.23 -2.57 10.97
CA ASP A 156 7.06 -3.67 10.01
C ASP A 156 7.32 -3.15 8.58
N TYR A 157 7.64 -4.04 7.64
CA TYR A 157 7.97 -3.67 6.26
C TYR A 157 7.25 -4.58 5.22
N GLY A 158 6.14 -5.20 5.62
CA GLY A 158 5.51 -6.35 4.96
C GLY A 158 6.09 -7.69 5.42
N ASP A 159 5.63 -8.79 4.82
CA ASP A 159 6.21 -10.16 4.84
C ASP A 159 6.61 -10.79 6.19
N ALA A 160 6.13 -10.27 7.32
CA ALA A 160 6.66 -10.63 8.64
C ALA A 160 8.17 -10.37 8.79
N LYS A 161 8.58 -9.14 8.46
CA LYS A 161 9.95 -8.62 8.61
C LYS A 161 9.90 -7.19 9.16
N PHE A 162 10.81 -6.85 10.07
CA PHE A 162 10.92 -5.48 10.62
C PHE A 162 12.35 -4.94 10.51
N TYR A 163 12.49 -3.62 10.54
CA TYR A 163 13.77 -2.96 10.38
C TYR A 163 14.43 -2.64 11.72
N LEU A 164 15.53 -3.32 12.07
CA LEU A 164 16.22 -3.13 13.36
C LEU A 164 17.46 -2.25 13.25
N THR A 165 18.18 -2.23 12.13
CA THR A 165 19.28 -1.27 11.86
C THR A 165 19.51 -1.08 10.36
N GLY A 166 20.23 -0.01 9.99
CA GLY A 166 20.55 0.45 8.62
C GLY A 166 21.21 -0.55 7.67
N THR A 167 21.53 -1.75 8.16
CA THR A 167 22.08 -2.87 7.38
C THR A 167 21.45 -4.23 7.70
N GLU A 168 20.53 -4.31 8.67
CA GLU A 168 20.02 -5.58 9.22
C GLU A 168 18.49 -5.54 9.37
N THR A 169 17.79 -6.00 8.32
CA THR A 169 16.38 -6.39 8.39
C THR A 169 16.25 -7.70 9.16
N ILE A 170 15.27 -7.79 10.05
CA ILE A 170 14.96 -9.00 10.82
C ILE A 170 13.82 -9.73 10.12
N SER A 171 14.12 -10.88 9.52
CA SER A 171 13.16 -11.80 8.90
C SER A 171 13.57 -13.24 9.19
N LEU A 172 12.69 -14.22 8.92
CA LEU A 172 13.02 -15.63 9.11
C LEU A 172 14.29 -16.05 8.33
N GLY A 173 14.49 -15.47 7.14
CA GLY A 173 15.66 -15.75 6.30
C GLY A 173 16.95 -15.13 6.82
N SER A 174 16.95 -13.84 7.19
CA SER A 174 18.14 -13.15 7.69
C SER A 174 18.56 -13.63 9.07
N THR A 175 17.60 -13.78 9.98
CA THR A 175 17.81 -14.19 11.39
C THR A 175 18.45 -15.58 11.47
N LEU A 176 17.99 -16.54 10.64
CA LEU A 176 18.57 -17.88 10.62
C LEU A 176 19.93 -17.94 9.92
N ALA A 177 20.17 -17.09 8.91
CA ALA A 177 21.42 -17.09 8.14
C ALA A 177 22.57 -16.33 8.84
N SER A 178 22.32 -15.12 9.34
CA SER A 178 23.34 -14.20 9.85
C SER A 178 23.91 -14.65 11.20
N GLU A 179 25.24 -14.57 11.36
CA GLU A 179 25.89 -14.91 12.62
C GLU A 179 25.80 -13.78 13.64
N SER A 180 25.89 -12.51 13.20
CA SER A 180 25.68 -11.33 14.03
C SER A 180 24.26 -11.25 14.59
N GLN A 181 23.23 -11.49 13.78
CA GLN A 181 21.84 -11.48 14.27
C GLN A 181 21.61 -12.58 15.32
N ARG A 182 22.14 -13.79 15.13
CA ARG A 182 22.00 -14.85 16.14
C ARG A 182 22.73 -14.52 17.44
N GLU A 183 23.94 -13.97 17.36
CA GLU A 183 24.71 -13.56 18.54
C GLU A 183 23.99 -12.42 19.29
N PHE A 184 23.49 -11.41 18.58
CA PHE A 184 22.64 -10.35 19.11
C PHE A 184 21.39 -10.89 19.83
N TRP A 185 20.61 -11.78 19.21
CA TRP A 185 19.39 -12.32 19.83
C TRP A 185 19.67 -13.23 21.03
N THR A 186 20.79 -13.97 21.03
CA THR A 186 21.24 -14.71 22.22
C THR A 186 21.65 -13.76 23.35
N GLU A 187 22.43 -12.71 23.08
CA GLU A 187 22.83 -11.74 24.12
C GLU A 187 21.64 -10.91 24.64
N MET A 188 20.68 -10.55 23.79
CA MET A 188 19.40 -9.95 24.21
C MET A 188 18.65 -10.85 25.19
N GLY A 189 18.55 -12.15 24.92
CA GLY A 189 18.00 -13.14 25.86
C GLY A 189 18.76 -13.17 27.19
N ASP A 190 20.10 -13.11 27.12
CA ASP A 190 20.98 -13.03 28.28
C ASP A 190 20.93 -11.66 29.03
N MET A 191 20.12 -10.68 28.60
CA MET A 191 19.80 -9.46 29.36
C MET A 191 18.49 -9.55 30.17
N LEU A 192 17.67 -10.59 29.98
CA LEU A 192 16.37 -10.73 30.65
C LEU A 192 16.40 -11.55 31.96
N ALA A 193 15.43 -11.27 32.83
CA ALA A 193 15.22 -11.95 34.10
C ALA A 193 14.56 -13.33 33.92
N GLU A 194 14.46 -14.12 35.00
CA GLU A 194 13.76 -15.40 34.99
C GLU A 194 12.25 -15.17 34.71
N ASN A 195 11.74 -15.72 33.60
CA ASN A 195 10.41 -15.46 33.02
C ASN A 195 10.21 -14.05 32.42
N GLY A 196 11.29 -13.38 31.97
CA GLY A 196 11.14 -12.21 31.09
C GLY A 196 10.64 -12.56 29.69
N ARG A 197 10.31 -11.54 28.89
CA ARG A 197 9.82 -11.64 27.49
C ARG A 197 10.38 -10.51 26.61
N ILE A 198 10.45 -10.73 25.29
CA ILE A 198 10.73 -9.68 24.29
C ILE A 198 9.44 -9.41 23.50
N ASP A 199 9.20 -8.15 23.15
CA ASP A 199 7.94 -7.69 22.57
C ASP A 199 8.22 -6.88 21.30
N LEU A 200 7.65 -7.30 20.18
CA LEU A 200 7.89 -6.71 18.87
C LEU A 200 6.65 -5.91 18.44
N PHE A 201 6.73 -4.59 18.47
CA PHE A 201 5.58 -3.69 18.22
C PHE A 201 5.38 -3.41 16.71
N ALA A 202 5.98 -4.22 15.85
CA ALA A 202 5.88 -4.09 14.41
C ALA A 202 4.49 -4.60 13.96
N CYS A 203 3.67 -3.72 13.38
CA CYS A 203 2.31 -4.04 12.93
C CYS A 203 2.28 -5.29 12.05
N GLY A 204 1.42 -6.26 12.34
CA GLY A 204 1.23 -7.42 11.47
C GLY A 204 2.43 -8.35 11.38
N LEU A 205 3.50 -8.17 12.17
CA LEU A 205 4.71 -9.00 12.10
C LEU A 205 4.42 -10.50 12.28
N ALA A 206 3.38 -10.85 13.04
CA ALA A 206 2.91 -12.22 13.26
C ALA A 206 1.58 -12.56 12.56
N SER A 207 1.09 -11.69 11.65
CA SER A 207 -0.13 -11.91 10.85
C SER A 207 -0.08 -13.21 10.03
N SER A 208 1.12 -13.62 9.62
CA SER A 208 1.37 -14.78 8.77
C SER A 208 2.08 -15.92 9.52
N ASP A 209 1.93 -17.14 9.00
CA ASP A 209 2.69 -18.34 9.42
C ASP A 209 4.23 -18.08 9.37
N THR A 210 4.70 -17.24 8.44
CA THR A 210 6.12 -16.82 8.35
C THR A 210 6.54 -16.01 9.58
N GLY A 211 5.66 -15.14 10.10
CA GLY A 211 5.87 -14.36 11.30
C GLY A 211 5.84 -15.19 12.58
N LEU A 212 4.86 -16.08 12.71
CA LEU A 212 4.82 -17.05 13.80
C LEU A 212 6.08 -17.95 13.79
N MET A 213 6.63 -18.27 12.61
CA MET A 213 7.91 -18.96 12.48
C MET A 213 9.13 -18.09 12.80
N LEU A 214 9.11 -16.78 12.50
CA LEU A 214 10.15 -15.83 12.92
C LEU A 214 10.18 -15.71 14.44
N VAL A 215 9.04 -15.42 15.07
CA VAL A 215 8.84 -15.39 16.53
C VAL A 215 9.38 -16.67 17.16
N SER A 216 8.90 -17.85 16.72
CA SER A 216 9.38 -19.17 17.20
C SER A 216 10.90 -19.38 17.01
N SER A 217 11.50 -18.77 15.98
CA SER A 217 12.94 -18.85 15.73
C SER A 217 13.74 -17.94 16.67
N LEU A 218 13.25 -16.72 16.92
CA LEU A 218 13.81 -15.77 17.88
C LEU A 218 13.76 -16.33 19.31
N GLU A 219 12.66 -16.97 19.70
CA GLU A 219 12.56 -17.68 20.98
C GLU A 219 13.61 -18.79 21.10
N ASN A 220 13.78 -19.61 20.07
CA ASN A 220 14.74 -20.71 20.06
C ASN A 220 16.22 -20.25 19.99
N ILE A 221 16.50 -19.03 19.52
CA ILE A 221 17.85 -18.43 19.50
C ILE A 221 18.18 -17.72 20.82
N SER A 222 17.22 -17.01 21.41
CA SER A 222 17.37 -16.24 22.64
C SER A 222 17.21 -17.08 23.92
N GLY A 223 16.38 -18.13 23.87
CA GLY A 223 15.94 -18.89 25.03
C GLY A 223 14.84 -18.21 25.85
N ILE A 224 14.22 -17.14 25.34
CA ILE A 224 13.20 -16.31 26.00
C ILE A 224 11.92 -16.25 25.14
N ASN A 225 10.74 -16.08 25.76
CA ASN A 225 9.46 -15.89 25.06
C ASN A 225 9.42 -14.60 24.24
N PHE A 226 8.71 -14.62 23.11
CA PHE A 226 8.46 -13.45 22.27
C PHE A 226 6.96 -13.24 22.02
N ALA A 227 6.50 -11.98 22.09
CA ALA A 227 5.20 -11.56 21.60
C ALA A 227 5.33 -10.62 20.39
N ALA A 228 4.34 -10.63 19.49
CA ALA A 228 4.24 -9.77 18.31
C ALA A 228 2.76 -9.53 17.93
N SER A 229 2.48 -8.50 17.14
CA SER A 229 1.14 -8.17 16.65
C SER A 229 0.85 -8.83 15.31
N THR A 230 -0.42 -9.07 15.06
CA THR A 230 -1.02 -9.71 13.88
C THR A 230 -1.82 -8.72 13.02
N ASP A 231 -1.97 -7.47 13.49
CA ASP A 231 -2.68 -6.37 12.83
C ASP A 231 -2.04 -5.00 13.16
N ALA A 232 -2.81 -3.92 13.31
CA ALA A 232 -2.28 -2.56 13.47
C ALA A 232 -1.89 -2.26 14.94
N THR A 233 -0.59 -2.17 15.22
CA THR A 233 -0.10 -1.67 16.51
C THR A 233 0.00 -0.13 16.50
N GLY A 234 -0.71 0.54 17.42
CA GLY A 234 -0.67 2.01 17.54
C GLY A 234 -1.95 2.60 18.14
N ASN A 235 -2.20 3.88 17.86
CA ASN A 235 -3.33 4.63 18.42
C ASN A 235 -4.69 4.09 17.96
N LEU A 236 -5.67 4.06 18.87
CA LEU A 236 -7.02 3.55 18.61
C LEU A 236 -7.82 4.38 17.58
N SER A 237 -7.62 5.70 17.54
CA SER A 237 -8.22 6.57 16.52
C SER A 237 -7.57 6.40 15.15
N ALA A 238 -6.32 5.93 15.09
CA ALA A 238 -5.64 5.57 13.84
C ALA A 238 -5.95 4.12 13.38
N GLY A 239 -6.72 3.36 14.16
CA GLY A 239 -7.15 1.99 13.83
C GLY A 239 -6.31 0.87 14.44
N GLY A 240 -5.38 1.17 15.35
CA GLY A 240 -4.67 0.16 16.13
C GLY A 240 -5.30 -0.12 17.51
N ASP A 241 -4.70 -0.98 18.33
CA ASP A 241 -5.25 -1.28 19.67
C ASP A 241 -4.23 -1.39 20.83
N TRP A 242 -2.93 -1.37 20.52
CA TRP A 242 -1.79 -1.63 21.43
C TRP A 242 -1.69 -3.07 21.98
N THR A 243 -2.30 -4.07 21.35
CA THR A 243 -2.13 -5.49 21.70
C THR A 243 -0.95 -6.13 20.97
N LEU A 244 -0.45 -7.25 21.51
CA LEU A 244 0.35 -8.27 20.80
C LEU A 244 -0.36 -9.63 20.93
N GLU A 245 -1.11 -10.03 19.91
CA GLU A 245 -2.14 -11.07 20.00
C GLU A 245 -1.57 -12.49 20.07
N THR A 246 -0.29 -12.68 19.72
CA THR A 246 0.38 -13.99 19.82
C THR A 246 0.42 -14.53 21.25
N ASP A 247 0.47 -13.65 22.26
CA ASP A 247 0.58 -13.99 23.68
C ASP A 247 -0.36 -13.15 24.58
N ASP A 248 -1.39 -12.52 23.98
CA ASP A 248 -2.46 -11.72 24.62
C ASP A 248 -1.95 -10.56 25.49
N VAL A 249 -1.13 -9.66 24.91
CA VAL A 249 -0.45 -8.60 25.70
C VAL A 249 -0.79 -7.16 25.33
N ASP A 250 -1.43 -6.46 26.27
CA ASP A 250 -1.56 -5.00 26.29
C ASP A 250 -0.17 -4.33 26.48
N LEU A 251 0.32 -3.67 25.43
CA LEU A 251 1.55 -2.86 25.44
C LEU A 251 1.39 -1.58 26.25
N ALA A 252 0.22 -0.95 26.20
CA ALA A 252 -0.08 0.24 26.96
C ALA A 252 -0.01 -0.04 28.47
N ASP A 253 -0.52 -1.17 28.96
CA ASP A 253 -0.31 -1.58 30.36
C ASP A 253 1.05 -2.24 30.65
N THR A 254 1.80 -2.70 29.65
CA THR A 254 3.19 -3.14 29.88
C THR A 254 4.15 -1.95 30.02
N TYR A 255 4.21 -1.07 29.01
CA TYR A 255 5.31 -0.12 28.81
C TYR A 255 4.97 1.35 29.10
N PHE A 256 3.71 1.75 28.98
CA PHE A 256 3.33 3.16 28.83
C PHE A 256 2.38 3.69 29.92
N ASP A 257 2.53 4.95 30.28
CA ASP A 257 1.60 5.64 31.15
C ASP A 257 0.42 6.13 30.30
N LYS A 258 -0.77 5.53 30.47
CA LYS A 258 -1.88 5.68 29.50
C LYS A 258 -2.28 7.16 29.26
N ASP A 259 -2.32 7.98 30.31
CA ASP A 259 -2.54 9.44 30.23
C ASP A 259 -1.51 10.22 29.36
N ARG A 260 -0.33 9.64 29.08
CA ARG A 260 0.70 10.19 28.17
C ARG A 260 0.80 9.44 26.83
N LEU A 261 0.30 8.20 26.76
CA LEU A 261 0.24 7.45 25.51
C LEU A 261 -0.85 8.01 24.58
N ASP A 262 -1.92 8.58 25.14
CA ASP A 262 -2.98 9.26 24.40
C ASP A 262 -2.46 10.45 23.54
N ASP A 263 -1.28 11.01 23.85
CA ASP A 263 -0.63 12.06 23.04
C ASP A 263 0.04 11.49 21.75
N PHE A 264 0.32 10.17 21.67
CA PHE A 264 0.87 9.53 20.47
C PHE A 264 -0.26 9.12 19.51
N SER A 265 -0.34 9.73 18.33
CA SER A 265 -1.48 9.57 17.40
C SER A 265 -1.30 8.55 16.27
N GLY A 266 -0.11 8.01 16.04
CA GLY A 266 0.22 7.21 14.84
C GLY A 266 0.02 5.69 14.93
N LEU A 267 0.42 5.00 13.86
CA LEU A 267 0.61 3.54 13.79
C LEU A 267 2.10 3.19 13.57
N LEU A 268 2.47 1.92 13.79
CA LEU A 268 3.85 1.41 13.65
C LEU A 268 4.06 0.60 12.35
N ALA A 269 3.30 0.91 11.28
CA ALA A 269 3.31 0.20 9.99
C ALA A 269 4.16 0.95 8.93
N SER A 270 4.64 0.28 7.87
CA SER A 270 5.47 0.94 6.84
C SER A 270 4.67 1.81 5.88
N GLU A 271 4.72 3.11 6.10
CA GLU A 271 4.99 4.03 4.99
C GLU A 271 6.43 3.79 4.50
N VAL A 272 6.70 3.92 3.19
CA VAL A 272 8.09 3.82 2.68
C VAL A 272 8.81 5.17 2.80
N LYS A 273 8.16 6.27 2.40
CA LYS A 273 8.73 7.61 2.61
C LYS A 273 7.75 8.77 2.44
N LYS A 274 7.68 9.64 3.45
CA LYS A 274 7.05 10.97 3.34
C LYS A 274 7.96 11.93 2.58
N LEU A 275 7.44 12.48 1.50
CA LEU A 275 8.04 13.46 0.62
C LEU A 275 7.51 14.86 0.96
N THR A 276 8.42 15.82 1.07
CA THR A 276 8.12 17.25 1.26
C THR A 276 9.03 18.10 0.39
N ALA A 277 8.58 19.28 -0.03
CA ALA A 277 9.42 20.24 -0.74
C ALA A 277 10.57 20.75 0.15
N SER A 278 11.80 20.84 -0.39
CA SER A 278 12.94 21.35 0.38
C SER A 278 12.85 22.84 0.75
N ASP A 279 11.87 23.55 0.19
CA ASP A 279 11.53 24.95 0.47
C ASP A 279 10.04 25.17 0.85
N ALA A 280 9.34 24.11 1.28
CA ALA A 280 7.90 24.11 1.58
C ALA A 280 7.43 25.32 2.42
N ALA A 281 6.43 26.03 1.91
CA ALA A 281 5.79 27.16 2.55
C ALA A 281 4.25 27.00 2.62
N THR A 282 3.65 27.80 3.49
CA THR A 282 2.19 27.83 3.72
C THR A 282 1.44 28.24 2.46
N ASP A 283 0.37 27.51 2.17
CA ASP A 283 -0.46 27.62 0.96
C ASP A 283 0.25 27.25 -0.37
N ASP A 284 1.40 26.56 -0.36
CA ASP A 284 2.08 26.07 -1.59
C ASP A 284 1.32 24.93 -2.31
N TRP A 285 0.58 24.13 -1.53
CA TRP A 285 -0.21 22.95 -1.94
C TRP A 285 0.59 21.83 -2.63
N PHE A 286 1.75 21.49 -2.08
CA PHE A 286 2.57 20.34 -2.52
C PHE A 286 1.79 19.02 -2.36
N GLY A 287 1.68 18.22 -3.42
CA GLY A 287 0.87 16.99 -3.40
C GLY A 287 -0.48 17.11 -4.11
N TYR A 288 -0.84 18.31 -4.58
CA TYR A 288 -2.07 18.50 -5.36
C TYR A 288 -2.12 17.64 -6.63
N SER A 289 -0.98 17.44 -7.30
CA SER A 289 -0.87 16.44 -8.36
C SER A 289 0.42 15.65 -8.26
N VAL A 290 0.35 14.35 -8.57
CA VAL A 290 1.49 13.43 -8.48
C VAL A 290 1.58 12.51 -9.70
N SER A 291 2.79 12.11 -10.06
CA SER A 291 3.03 11.05 -11.05
C SER A 291 4.34 10.32 -10.79
N ILE A 292 4.36 8.99 -10.94
CA ILE A 292 5.55 8.15 -10.74
C ILE A 292 5.81 7.30 -12.00
N ASP A 293 7.08 7.14 -12.37
CA ASP A 293 7.52 6.16 -13.37
C ASP A 293 8.86 5.54 -12.97
N GLY A 294 8.83 4.25 -12.59
CA GLY A 294 9.98 3.54 -12.02
C GLY A 294 10.57 4.27 -10.82
N ASP A 295 11.87 4.55 -10.88
CA ASP A 295 12.63 5.19 -9.80
C ASP A 295 12.41 6.72 -9.68
N TYR A 296 11.59 7.36 -10.53
CA TYR A 296 11.33 8.80 -10.48
C TYR A 296 9.88 9.14 -10.14
N ALA A 297 9.71 10.08 -9.22
CA ALA A 297 8.43 10.68 -8.84
C ALA A 297 8.45 12.18 -9.14
N ILE A 298 7.31 12.74 -9.53
CA ILE A 298 7.07 14.19 -9.61
C ILE A 298 5.83 14.56 -8.80
N VAL A 299 5.95 15.66 -8.06
CA VAL A 299 4.89 16.24 -7.22
C VAL A 299 4.70 17.71 -7.58
N GLY A 300 3.47 18.14 -7.86
CA GLY A 300 3.10 19.54 -8.10
C GLY A 300 2.74 20.29 -6.82
N ALA A 301 3.04 21.59 -6.81
CA ALA A 301 2.70 22.55 -5.75
C ALA A 301 2.30 23.88 -6.44
N HIS A 302 1.05 24.00 -6.86
CA HIS A 302 0.68 24.99 -7.88
C HIS A 302 0.40 26.40 -7.37
N ASP A 303 0.21 26.58 -6.06
CA ASP A 303 0.05 27.90 -5.45
C ASP A 303 1.38 28.49 -4.94
N ASN A 304 2.48 27.73 -5.03
CA ASN A 304 3.81 28.18 -4.63
C ASN A 304 4.24 29.51 -5.27
N ASP A 305 4.73 30.43 -4.44
CA ASP A 305 4.83 31.86 -4.77
C ASP A 305 6.23 32.37 -5.15
N ASP A 306 7.25 31.49 -5.13
CA ASP A 306 8.68 31.81 -5.33
C ASP A 306 9.01 32.51 -6.67
N ALA A 307 8.35 32.10 -7.76
CA ALA A 307 8.50 32.73 -9.07
C ALA A 307 7.50 33.88 -9.31
N GLY A 308 6.56 34.07 -8.40
CA GLY A 308 5.43 35.00 -8.46
C GLY A 308 4.21 34.42 -7.75
N THR A 309 3.35 35.29 -7.21
CA THR A 309 2.10 34.92 -6.50
C THR A 309 1.30 33.85 -7.23
N ASN A 310 1.24 32.63 -6.69
CA ASN A 310 0.50 31.49 -7.23
C ASN A 310 0.94 31.16 -8.67
N SER A 311 2.25 31.29 -8.94
CA SER A 311 2.87 30.92 -10.22
C SER A 311 3.07 29.42 -10.33
N GLY A 312 3.36 28.75 -9.21
CA GLY A 312 3.42 27.31 -9.08
C GLY A 312 4.77 26.68 -9.40
N SER A 313 4.99 25.52 -8.80
CA SER A 313 6.21 24.71 -8.89
C SER A 313 5.89 23.21 -9.03
N ALA A 314 6.89 22.43 -9.46
CA ALA A 314 6.85 20.98 -9.35
C ALA A 314 8.22 20.43 -8.95
N TYR A 315 8.25 19.30 -8.25
CA TYR A 315 9.44 18.76 -7.59
C TYR A 315 9.67 17.32 -8.02
N ILE A 316 10.91 17.04 -8.45
CA ILE A 316 11.33 15.68 -8.83
C ILE A 316 12.01 15.01 -7.64
N PHE A 317 11.55 13.81 -7.31
CA PHE A 317 12.17 12.89 -6.36
C PHE A 317 12.71 11.66 -7.10
N TYR A 318 13.71 11.00 -6.51
CA TYR A 318 14.34 9.80 -7.08
C TYR A 318 14.63 8.77 -5.99
N LYS A 319 14.41 7.48 -6.30
CA LYS A 319 14.76 6.34 -5.43
C LYS A 319 16.30 6.26 -5.31
N ASP A 320 16.79 5.95 -4.12
CA ASP A 320 18.22 6.03 -3.71
C ASP A 320 18.84 7.45 -3.62
N GLN A 321 18.06 8.53 -3.78
CA GLN A 321 18.57 9.90 -3.64
C GLN A 321 18.80 10.27 -2.17
N GLY A 322 20.06 10.18 -1.74
CA GLY A 322 20.50 10.46 -0.37
C GLY A 322 21.03 9.22 0.37
N GLY A 323 20.67 8.02 -0.09
CA GLY A 323 21.08 6.73 0.46
C GLY A 323 20.22 5.62 -0.15
N ALA A 324 20.71 4.37 -0.17
CA ALA A 324 19.95 3.27 -0.75
C ALA A 324 18.60 3.07 -0.01
N GLY A 325 17.50 2.92 -0.75
CA GLY A 325 16.14 2.86 -0.23
C GLY A 325 15.46 4.21 -0.02
N ASN A 326 16.21 5.31 0.16
CA ASN A 326 15.63 6.63 0.43
C ASN A 326 15.12 7.30 -0.86
N TRP A 327 13.89 7.82 -0.81
CA TRP A 327 13.38 8.80 -1.77
C TRP A 327 13.78 10.20 -1.33
N GLY A 328 14.42 10.97 -2.21
CA GLY A 328 14.89 12.33 -1.91
C GLY A 328 14.74 13.28 -3.08
N GLU A 329 14.65 14.58 -2.78
CA GLU A 329 14.50 15.60 -3.82
C GLU A 329 15.77 15.69 -4.69
N VAL A 330 15.55 15.73 -6.01
CA VAL A 330 16.56 15.98 -7.02
C VAL A 330 16.47 17.42 -7.51
N LYS A 331 15.26 17.96 -7.67
CA LYS A 331 15.03 19.20 -8.41
C LYS A 331 13.62 19.81 -8.24
N LYS A 332 13.52 21.02 -7.69
CA LYS A 332 12.43 21.99 -8.00
C LYS A 332 12.50 22.50 -9.45
N LEU A 333 11.34 22.53 -10.11
CA LEU A 333 11.07 23.04 -11.45
C LEU A 333 10.06 24.20 -11.39
N THR A 334 10.25 25.18 -12.27
CA THR A 334 9.33 26.30 -12.53
C THR A 334 9.31 26.58 -14.04
N ALA A 335 8.23 27.20 -14.54
CA ALA A 335 8.15 27.67 -15.93
C ALA A 335 9.20 28.77 -16.22
N SER A 336 9.81 28.76 -17.41
CA SER A 336 10.80 29.77 -17.80
C SER A 336 10.24 31.18 -18.02
N ASP A 337 8.91 31.30 -18.14
CA ASP A 337 8.15 32.54 -18.30
C ASP A 337 7.11 32.78 -17.17
N ALA A 338 7.20 32.02 -16.06
CA ALA A 338 6.26 32.02 -14.94
C ALA A 338 5.71 33.41 -14.55
N ALA A 339 4.38 33.53 -14.58
CA ALA A 339 3.63 34.70 -14.13
C ALA A 339 2.70 34.35 -12.95
N ALA A 340 2.06 35.37 -12.37
CA ALA A 340 1.23 35.19 -11.18
C ALA A 340 -0.16 34.64 -11.54
N ASN A 341 -0.63 33.65 -10.78
CA ASN A 341 -1.85 32.85 -11.02
C ASN A 341 -1.78 31.96 -12.29
N ASP A 342 -0.58 31.57 -12.73
CA ASP A 342 -0.40 30.58 -13.82
C ASP A 342 -0.76 29.14 -13.38
N TYR A 343 -0.59 28.87 -12.07
CA TYR A 343 -0.77 27.56 -11.42
C TYR A 343 0.02 26.42 -12.10
N PHE A 344 1.31 26.63 -12.38
CA PHE A 344 2.22 25.61 -12.87
C PHE A 344 2.35 24.46 -11.85
N GLY A 345 2.07 23.23 -12.27
CA GLY A 345 1.98 22.08 -11.36
C GLY A 345 0.54 21.66 -10.99
N CYS A 346 -0.49 22.31 -11.55
CA CYS A 346 -1.89 21.89 -11.38
C CYS A 346 -2.16 20.48 -11.94
N SER A 347 -1.28 19.99 -12.82
CA SER A 347 -1.24 18.61 -13.29
C SER A 347 0.20 18.27 -13.69
N VAL A 348 0.71 17.11 -13.29
CA VAL A 348 2.06 16.61 -13.62
C VAL A 348 1.98 15.19 -14.16
N SER A 349 2.87 14.84 -15.10
CA SER A 349 3.02 13.46 -15.56
C SER A 349 4.45 13.19 -16.02
N ILE A 350 4.99 12.01 -15.70
CA ILE A 350 6.35 11.57 -16.05
C ILE A 350 6.31 10.28 -16.89
N SER A 351 7.23 10.17 -17.86
CA SER A 351 7.49 8.92 -18.58
C SER A 351 8.97 8.86 -19.00
N GLY A 352 9.71 7.95 -18.38
CA GLY A 352 11.15 7.79 -18.52
C GLY A 352 11.92 9.08 -18.22
N ASP A 353 12.63 9.59 -19.22
CA ASP A 353 13.44 10.81 -19.11
C ASP A 353 12.67 12.11 -19.42
N TYR A 354 11.35 12.05 -19.69
CA TYR A 354 10.50 13.22 -19.99
C TYR A 354 9.41 13.45 -18.95
N ILE A 355 9.10 14.73 -18.73
CA ILE A 355 8.07 15.22 -17.83
C ILE A 355 7.18 16.22 -18.58
N VAL A 356 5.87 16.17 -18.38
CA VAL A 356 4.93 17.23 -18.76
C VAL A 356 4.28 17.83 -17.52
N ILE A 357 4.17 19.16 -17.50
CA ILE A 357 3.56 19.93 -16.41
C ILE A 357 2.53 20.91 -17.00
N GLY A 358 1.33 20.91 -16.45
CA GLY A 358 0.26 21.86 -16.77
C GLY A 358 0.38 23.17 -16.00
N ALA A 359 -0.08 24.25 -16.63
CA ALA A 359 -0.28 25.58 -16.05
C ALA A 359 -1.60 26.13 -16.61
N GLY A 360 -2.72 25.54 -16.16
CA GLY A 360 -4.04 25.67 -16.79
C GLY A 360 -4.64 27.09 -16.79
N TYR A 361 -3.99 28.07 -16.18
CA TYR A 361 -4.49 29.46 -16.09
C TYR A 361 -3.55 30.49 -16.73
N ASN A 362 -2.36 30.09 -17.21
CA ASN A 362 -1.40 31.02 -17.83
C ASN A 362 -2.04 31.86 -18.96
N ASP A 363 -1.81 33.18 -18.90
CA ASP A 363 -2.59 34.17 -19.66
C ASP A 363 -1.90 34.74 -20.92
N ASP A 364 -0.73 34.19 -21.31
CA ASP A 364 0.09 34.67 -22.44
C ASP A 364 -0.63 34.66 -23.80
N ALA A 365 -1.53 33.71 -24.04
CA ALA A 365 -2.34 33.62 -25.27
C ALA A 365 -3.72 34.33 -25.13
N GLY A 366 -4.20 34.50 -23.90
CA GLY A 366 -5.46 35.14 -23.54
C GLY A 366 -5.79 34.86 -22.08
N THR A 367 -6.71 35.60 -21.45
CA THR A 367 -7.11 35.36 -20.05
C THR A 367 -7.47 33.89 -19.83
N ASN A 368 -6.75 33.20 -18.95
CA ASN A 368 -6.92 31.77 -18.67
C ASN A 368 -6.85 30.88 -19.94
N SER A 369 -6.02 31.24 -20.92
CA SER A 369 -5.79 30.38 -22.10
C SER A 369 -5.15 29.04 -21.70
N GLY A 370 -4.31 29.05 -20.67
CA GLY A 370 -3.56 27.91 -20.18
C GLY A 370 -2.31 27.61 -21.03
N SER A 371 -1.42 26.78 -20.48
CA SER A 371 -0.22 26.26 -21.12
C SER A 371 0.21 24.93 -20.52
N ALA A 372 1.06 24.20 -21.23
CA ALA A 372 1.77 23.03 -20.70
C ALA A 372 3.26 23.12 -21.03
N TYR A 373 4.12 22.44 -20.30
CA TYR A 373 5.57 22.56 -20.44
C TYR A 373 6.22 21.17 -20.44
N ILE A 374 7.16 20.95 -21.37
CA ILE A 374 7.96 19.72 -21.42
C ILE A 374 9.32 19.95 -20.79
N PHE A 375 9.67 19.10 -19.84
CA PHE A 375 11.00 19.00 -19.24
C PHE A 375 11.65 17.69 -19.67
N TYR A 376 12.98 17.70 -19.80
CA TYR A 376 13.77 16.53 -20.16
C TYR A 376 14.99 16.43 -19.25
N LYS A 377 15.35 15.20 -18.88
CA LYS A 377 16.59 14.87 -18.17
C LYS A 377 17.79 15.14 -19.07
N ASP A 378 18.90 15.56 -18.49
CA ASP A 378 20.10 16.05 -19.19
C ASP A 378 19.90 17.33 -20.05
N GLN A 379 18.70 17.94 -20.08
CA GLN A 379 18.45 19.21 -20.76
C GLN A 379 19.22 20.34 -20.06
N GLY A 380 20.06 21.03 -20.85
CA GLY A 380 21.03 22.01 -20.33
C GLY A 380 22.34 21.40 -19.79
N GLY A 381 22.43 20.08 -19.63
CA GLY A 381 23.64 19.35 -19.24
C GLY A 381 23.35 18.09 -18.42
N ALA A 382 24.25 17.10 -18.51
CA ALA A 382 24.07 15.79 -17.87
C ALA A 382 23.79 15.89 -16.36
N GLY A 383 22.74 15.21 -15.90
CA GLY A 383 22.23 15.23 -14.53
C GLY A 383 21.26 16.38 -14.21
N ASN A 384 20.99 17.31 -15.13
CA ASN A 384 20.03 18.39 -14.91
C ASN A 384 18.70 18.14 -15.65
N TRP A 385 17.58 18.22 -14.94
CA TRP A 385 16.27 18.38 -15.54
C TRP A 385 16.04 19.84 -15.94
N GLY A 386 15.61 20.08 -17.17
CA GLY A 386 15.42 21.42 -17.72
C GLY A 386 14.31 21.49 -18.77
N GLU A 387 13.78 22.69 -18.97
CA GLU A 387 12.70 22.95 -19.93
C GLU A 387 13.18 22.74 -21.38
N VAL A 388 12.38 22.04 -22.17
CA VAL A 388 12.56 21.82 -23.61
C VAL A 388 11.74 22.82 -24.40
N THR A 389 10.44 22.95 -24.07
CA THR A 389 9.52 23.90 -24.68
C THR A 389 8.25 24.08 -23.84
N LYS A 390 7.66 25.27 -23.91
CA LYS A 390 6.23 25.50 -23.67
C LYS A 390 5.41 24.92 -24.84
N LEU A 391 4.23 24.40 -24.55
CA LEU A 391 3.23 23.88 -25.46
C LEU A 391 1.98 24.76 -25.35
N ILE A 392 1.37 25.04 -26.50
CA ILE A 392 0.12 25.80 -26.63
C ILE A 392 -0.69 25.10 -27.72
N GLY A 393 -1.96 24.80 -27.46
CA GLY A 393 -2.87 24.20 -28.46
C GLY A 393 -3.19 25.16 -29.61
N SER A 394 -3.51 24.64 -30.79
CA SER A 394 -4.17 25.43 -31.84
C SER A 394 -5.63 25.67 -31.50
N GLU A 395 -6.18 26.82 -31.91
CA GLU A 395 -7.59 27.19 -31.65
C GLU A 395 -7.95 27.20 -30.13
N ILE A 396 -7.05 27.76 -29.32
CA ILE A 396 -7.27 28.09 -27.91
C ILE A 396 -7.67 29.57 -27.79
N ASP A 397 -8.82 29.81 -27.16
CA ASP A 397 -9.36 31.12 -26.80
C ASP A 397 -9.25 31.34 -25.25
N ALA A 398 -9.92 32.37 -24.71
CA ALA A 398 -9.84 32.74 -23.30
C ALA A 398 -10.76 31.88 -22.40
N ASN A 399 -10.20 31.36 -21.30
CA ASN A 399 -10.80 30.37 -20.39
C ASN A 399 -11.04 28.99 -21.02
N ASP A 400 -10.23 28.63 -22.03
CA ASP A 400 -10.16 27.25 -22.52
C ASP A 400 -9.38 26.33 -21.58
N HIS A 401 -8.52 26.89 -20.73
CA HIS A 401 -7.70 26.19 -19.74
C HIS A 401 -6.84 25.06 -20.34
N PHE A 402 -6.11 25.36 -21.42
CA PHE A 402 -5.18 24.41 -22.03
C PHE A 402 -4.11 23.96 -21.01
N GLY A 403 -3.90 22.65 -20.89
CA GLY A 403 -2.99 22.07 -19.89
C GLY A 403 -3.59 21.92 -18.49
N ASP A 404 -4.91 22.13 -18.30
CA ASP A 404 -5.61 21.86 -17.04
C ASP A 404 -5.35 20.44 -16.51
N LYS A 405 -5.35 19.44 -17.41
CA LYS A 405 -4.84 18.09 -17.16
C LYS A 405 -3.87 17.67 -18.27
N VAL A 406 -2.77 17.03 -17.89
CA VAL A 406 -1.71 16.54 -18.79
C VAL A 406 -1.33 15.10 -18.49
N SER A 407 -0.93 14.35 -19.52
CA SER A 407 -0.37 13.00 -19.36
C SER A 407 0.64 12.70 -20.49
N ILE A 408 1.69 11.94 -20.19
CA ILE A 408 2.76 11.57 -21.15
C ILE A 408 2.98 10.06 -21.18
N SER A 409 3.22 9.51 -22.38
CA SER A 409 3.63 8.12 -22.58
C SER A 409 4.65 8.05 -23.71
N GLY A 410 5.92 7.90 -23.35
CA GLY A 410 7.05 7.91 -24.28
C GLY A 410 7.12 9.19 -25.12
N ASP A 411 6.97 9.06 -26.44
CA ASP A 411 7.05 10.17 -27.39
C ASP A 411 5.72 10.94 -27.58
N TYR A 412 4.63 10.57 -26.88
CA TYR A 412 3.32 11.23 -26.97
C TYR A 412 2.91 11.93 -25.66
N VAL A 413 2.35 13.13 -25.79
CA VAL A 413 1.77 13.93 -24.71
C VAL A 413 0.32 14.23 -25.06
N ILE A 414 -0.57 14.12 -24.07
CA ILE A 414 -1.93 14.64 -24.15
C ILE A 414 -2.08 15.81 -23.16
N ALA A 415 -2.73 16.88 -23.61
CA ALA A 415 -3.12 18.02 -22.79
C ALA A 415 -4.58 18.40 -23.09
N SER A 416 -5.41 18.56 -22.07
CA SER A 416 -6.80 19.00 -22.24
C SER A 416 -6.95 20.52 -22.33
N ALA A 417 -8.09 20.97 -22.84
CA ALA A 417 -8.62 22.32 -22.72
C ALA A 417 -10.15 22.19 -22.53
N PRO A 418 -10.63 21.99 -21.30
CA PRO A 418 -12.03 21.65 -21.00
C PRO A 418 -13.01 22.83 -21.11
N SER A 419 -12.52 24.06 -21.35
CA SER A 419 -13.34 25.27 -21.56
C SER A 419 -14.30 25.61 -20.40
N TRP A 420 -13.74 25.81 -19.20
CA TRP A 420 -14.45 26.20 -17.96
C TRP A 420 -15.02 27.64 -17.98
N VAL A 421 -15.91 27.96 -18.92
CA VAL A 421 -16.61 29.26 -18.99
C VAL A 421 -17.95 29.26 -18.25
N THR A 422 -18.33 30.42 -17.69
CA THR A 422 -19.56 30.58 -16.90
C THR A 422 -20.64 31.48 -17.54
N ASP A 423 -20.37 32.13 -18.68
CA ASP A 423 -21.33 33.00 -19.37
C ASP A 423 -21.32 32.93 -20.92
N ASP A 424 -22.34 32.27 -21.50
CA ASP A 424 -22.85 32.43 -22.88
C ASP A 424 -21.84 32.29 -24.05
N ALA A 425 -20.79 31.48 -23.91
CA ALA A 425 -20.01 31.00 -25.07
C ALA A 425 -20.80 29.94 -25.87
N ALA A 426 -20.52 29.82 -27.18
CA ALA A 426 -21.30 28.98 -28.10
C ALA A 426 -20.68 27.60 -28.41
N ASP A 427 -19.56 27.27 -27.76
CA ASP A 427 -18.89 25.98 -27.82
C ASP A 427 -18.22 25.77 -26.46
N THR A 428 -18.81 24.91 -25.64
CA THR A 428 -18.35 24.58 -24.27
C THR A 428 -18.26 23.06 -24.08
N ALA A 429 -18.10 22.34 -25.20
CA ALA A 429 -17.96 20.89 -25.18
C ALA A 429 -16.61 20.45 -24.61
N GLY A 430 -15.58 21.29 -24.70
CA GLY A 430 -14.21 20.97 -24.32
C GLY A 430 -13.41 20.28 -25.45
N SER A 431 -12.09 20.24 -25.30
CA SER A 431 -11.18 19.64 -26.28
C SER A 431 -9.92 19.08 -25.63
N ALA A 432 -9.13 18.34 -26.39
CA ALA A 432 -7.78 17.94 -25.97
C ALA A 432 -6.84 17.83 -27.16
N TYR A 433 -5.55 17.75 -26.91
CA TYR A 433 -4.51 17.88 -27.92
C TYR A 433 -3.43 16.82 -27.72
N ILE A 434 -3.18 16.01 -28.75
CA ILE A 434 -2.01 15.14 -28.82
C ILE A 434 -0.85 15.95 -29.40
N PHE A 435 0.22 16.03 -28.63
CA PHE A 435 1.55 16.44 -29.08
C PHE A 435 2.41 15.20 -29.29
N TYR A 436 3.28 15.26 -30.29
CA TYR A 436 4.22 14.18 -30.60
C TYR A 436 5.64 14.77 -30.70
N LYS A 437 6.61 14.03 -30.18
CA LYS A 437 8.03 14.33 -30.40
C LYS A 437 8.40 14.09 -31.87
N ASP A 438 9.36 14.84 -32.38
CA ASP A 438 9.73 14.96 -33.80
C ASP A 438 8.65 15.59 -34.71
N GLN A 439 7.47 15.95 -34.20
CA GLN A 439 6.43 16.62 -34.98
C GLN A 439 6.85 18.04 -35.37
N GLY A 440 6.94 18.28 -36.68
CA GLY A 440 7.54 19.50 -37.25
C GLY A 440 9.05 19.42 -37.48
N GLY A 441 9.73 18.39 -36.97
CA GLY A 441 11.15 18.11 -37.17
C GLY A 441 11.79 17.49 -35.94
N ALA A 442 12.91 16.77 -36.12
CA ALA A 442 13.61 16.06 -35.06
C ALA A 442 13.88 16.90 -33.80
N ASP A 443 13.68 16.28 -32.64
CA ASP A 443 13.81 16.83 -31.28
C ASP A 443 12.86 18.00 -30.94
N ASN A 444 11.86 18.31 -31.78
CA ASN A 444 10.79 19.26 -31.46
C ASN A 444 9.55 18.51 -30.95
N TRP A 445 8.87 19.07 -29.94
CA TRP A 445 7.49 18.70 -29.62
C TRP A 445 6.54 19.60 -30.39
N GLY A 446 5.57 19.01 -31.08
CA GLY A 446 4.60 19.77 -31.88
C GLY A 446 3.22 19.12 -31.85
N GLU A 447 2.17 19.93 -32.07
CA GLU A 447 0.80 19.41 -32.12
C GLU A 447 0.65 18.45 -33.31
N LEU A 448 0.21 17.23 -33.00
CA LEU A 448 -0.16 16.22 -33.98
C LEU A 448 -1.65 16.28 -34.29
N LYS A 449 -2.49 16.53 -33.26
CA LYS A 449 -3.94 16.37 -33.37
C LYS A 449 -4.73 17.08 -32.25
N LYS A 450 -5.59 18.04 -32.58
CA LYS A 450 -6.79 18.38 -31.78
C LYS A 450 -7.80 17.22 -31.81
N LEU A 451 -8.24 16.80 -30.63
CA LEU A 451 -9.25 15.77 -30.35
C LEU A 451 -10.58 16.44 -29.98
N THR A 452 -11.66 15.90 -30.54
CA THR A 452 -13.06 16.18 -30.22
C THR A 452 -13.83 14.87 -30.40
N VAL A 453 -14.98 14.73 -29.74
CA VAL A 453 -15.87 13.57 -29.90
C VAL A 453 -16.94 13.82 -30.96
N SER A 454 -17.54 12.76 -31.50
CA SER A 454 -18.46 12.84 -32.65
C SER A 454 -19.89 13.31 -32.31
N ASP A 455 -20.17 13.42 -31.01
CA ASP A 455 -21.43 13.71 -30.33
C ASP A 455 -21.32 14.90 -29.35
N ALA A 456 -20.24 15.69 -29.45
CA ALA A 456 -19.92 16.81 -28.58
C ALA A 456 -21.07 17.86 -28.48
N GLU A 457 -21.63 18.02 -27.29
CA GLU A 457 -22.65 19.03 -26.94
C GLU A 457 -22.10 20.03 -25.91
N ALA A 458 -22.78 21.16 -25.73
CA ALA A 458 -22.34 22.22 -24.83
C ALA A 458 -22.45 21.78 -23.36
N TYR A 459 -21.40 22.03 -22.56
CA TYR A 459 -21.23 21.61 -21.17
C TYR A 459 -20.93 20.12 -20.95
N ASP A 460 -20.47 19.39 -21.98
CA ASP A 460 -19.88 18.05 -21.82
C ASP A 460 -18.62 18.05 -20.94
N TYR A 461 -17.82 19.14 -21.00
CA TYR A 461 -16.49 19.29 -20.38
C TYR A 461 -15.51 18.16 -20.79
N PHE A 462 -15.54 17.75 -22.05
CA PHE A 462 -14.60 16.80 -22.64
C PHE A 462 -13.14 17.24 -22.42
N GLY A 463 -12.36 16.39 -21.76
CA GLY A 463 -11.00 16.70 -21.32
C GLY A 463 -10.89 17.14 -19.85
N CYS A 464 -11.98 17.12 -19.07
CA CYS A 464 -11.94 17.33 -17.61
C CYS A 464 -10.96 16.40 -16.87
N SER A 465 -10.66 15.25 -17.48
CA SER A 465 -9.71 14.25 -17.03
C SER A 465 -9.09 13.58 -18.27
N VAL A 466 -7.79 13.29 -18.26
CA VAL A 466 -7.08 12.66 -19.39
C VAL A 466 -6.01 11.68 -18.91
N SER A 467 -5.77 10.63 -19.67
CA SER A 467 -4.64 9.70 -19.47
C SER A 467 -4.23 9.06 -20.81
N ILE A 468 -2.93 8.81 -21.01
CA ILE A 468 -2.38 8.21 -22.24
C ILE A 468 -1.43 7.04 -21.89
N SER A 469 -1.54 5.93 -22.62
CA SER A 469 -0.68 4.76 -22.46
C SER A 469 -0.42 4.10 -23.81
N GLY A 470 0.80 4.26 -24.33
CA GLY A 470 1.22 3.77 -25.64
C GLY A 470 0.35 4.32 -26.78
N ASP A 471 -0.33 3.43 -27.51
CA ASP A 471 -1.18 3.79 -28.65
C ASP A 471 -2.61 4.21 -28.27
N TYR A 472 -2.97 4.23 -26.98
CA TYR A 472 -4.32 4.53 -26.48
C TYR A 472 -4.33 5.73 -25.53
N ALA A 473 -5.44 6.47 -25.55
CA ALA A 473 -5.73 7.52 -24.58
C ALA A 473 -7.19 7.42 -24.13
N ILE A 474 -7.48 7.89 -22.92
CA ILE A 474 -8.84 8.04 -22.39
C ILE A 474 -9.05 9.47 -21.94
N LEU A 475 -10.26 9.99 -22.17
CA LEU A 475 -10.69 11.32 -21.76
C LEU A 475 -12.09 11.27 -21.15
N GLY A 476 -12.30 11.95 -20.02
CA GLY A 476 -13.62 12.13 -19.42
C GLY A 476 -14.40 13.30 -20.03
N ALA A 477 -15.72 13.25 -19.85
CA ALA A 477 -16.70 14.30 -20.15
C ALA A 477 -17.86 14.17 -19.14
N TRP A 478 -17.63 14.56 -17.88
CA TRP A 478 -18.57 14.32 -16.78
C TRP A 478 -19.92 15.01 -16.95
N GLY A 479 -19.98 16.09 -17.74
CA GLY A 479 -21.20 16.88 -17.94
C GLY A 479 -22.17 16.31 -18.97
N ASN A 480 -21.72 15.38 -19.82
CA ASN A 480 -22.49 14.85 -20.95
C ASN A 480 -23.83 14.24 -20.51
N ASP A 481 -24.91 14.58 -21.23
CA ASP A 481 -26.29 14.33 -20.79
C ASP A 481 -27.06 13.29 -21.63
N ASP A 482 -26.35 12.54 -22.48
CA ASP A 482 -26.88 11.54 -23.42
C ASP A 482 -27.71 10.42 -22.75
N ALA A 483 -27.43 10.11 -21.47
CA ALA A 483 -28.20 9.18 -20.64
C ALA A 483 -29.06 9.87 -19.55
N GLY A 484 -29.03 11.20 -19.46
CA GLY A 484 -29.68 12.02 -18.43
C GLY A 484 -28.76 13.14 -17.96
N ASP A 485 -29.31 14.26 -17.44
CA ASP A 485 -28.57 15.47 -17.05
C ASP A 485 -27.32 15.12 -16.22
N SER A 486 -26.12 15.40 -16.75
CA SER A 486 -24.81 15.09 -16.13
C SER A 486 -24.63 13.63 -15.67
N SER A 487 -25.15 12.68 -16.45
CA SER A 487 -24.81 11.24 -16.34
C SER A 487 -23.34 10.98 -16.66
N GLY A 488 -22.79 11.71 -17.63
CA GLY A 488 -21.37 11.72 -17.99
C GLY A 488 -20.97 10.63 -19.00
N SER A 489 -19.75 10.74 -19.51
CA SER A 489 -19.16 9.79 -20.45
C SER A 489 -17.63 9.82 -20.41
N ALA A 490 -16.99 8.77 -20.92
CA ALA A 490 -15.56 8.74 -21.17
C ALA A 490 -15.27 8.16 -22.56
N TYR A 491 -14.19 8.56 -23.20
CA TYR A 491 -13.93 8.23 -24.60
C TYR A 491 -12.52 7.66 -24.77
N ILE A 492 -12.43 6.45 -25.32
CA ILE A 492 -11.17 5.85 -25.75
C ILE A 492 -10.81 6.40 -27.13
N PHE A 493 -9.61 6.94 -27.25
CA PHE A 493 -8.96 7.30 -28.51
C PHE A 493 -7.83 6.31 -28.81
N TYR A 494 -7.58 6.06 -30.09
CA TYR A 494 -6.53 5.15 -30.55
C TYR A 494 -5.72 5.78 -31.69
N LYS A 495 -4.40 5.59 -31.64
CA LYS A 495 -3.41 6.24 -32.51
C LYS A 495 -3.59 6.00 -34.02
N ASP A 496 -4.08 4.83 -34.44
CA ASP A 496 -4.24 4.49 -35.86
C ASP A 496 -5.72 4.58 -36.33
N GLN A 497 -6.60 5.16 -35.51
CA GLN A 497 -8.05 5.20 -35.74
C GLN A 497 -8.42 6.20 -36.85
N GLY A 498 -8.54 5.67 -38.07
CA GLY A 498 -8.79 6.42 -39.31
C GLY A 498 -7.59 6.45 -40.27
N GLY A 499 -6.43 5.93 -39.84
CA GLY A 499 -5.20 5.86 -40.63
C GLY A 499 -3.97 5.87 -39.74
N ALA A 500 -2.84 5.37 -40.26
CA ALA A 500 -1.58 5.32 -39.52
C ALA A 500 -1.18 6.70 -38.96
N ASP A 501 -0.83 6.73 -37.67
CA ASP A 501 -0.46 7.92 -36.89
C ASP A 501 -1.55 9.02 -36.81
N ASN A 502 -2.82 8.73 -37.19
CA ASN A 502 -3.96 9.62 -36.96
C ASN A 502 -4.79 9.14 -35.76
N TRP A 503 -4.58 9.80 -34.62
CA TRP A 503 -5.44 9.66 -33.45
C TRP A 503 -6.90 9.99 -33.78
N GLY A 504 -7.81 9.15 -33.27
CA GLY A 504 -9.26 9.28 -33.47
C GLY A 504 -10.07 8.49 -32.44
N GLU A 505 -11.34 8.86 -32.32
CA GLU A 505 -12.32 8.26 -31.40
C GLU A 505 -12.53 6.77 -31.73
N LEU A 506 -12.19 5.89 -30.79
CA LEU A 506 -12.37 4.44 -30.92
C LEU A 506 -13.70 3.97 -30.31
N LYS A 507 -14.06 4.51 -29.14
CA LYS A 507 -15.26 4.09 -28.39
C LYS A 507 -15.68 5.11 -27.32
N LYS A 508 -16.97 5.44 -27.27
CA LYS A 508 -17.65 6.03 -26.09
C LYS A 508 -17.94 4.96 -25.03
N LEU A 509 -17.67 5.30 -23.77
CA LEU A 509 -17.93 4.53 -22.56
C LEU A 509 -18.97 5.27 -21.72
N THR A 510 -19.87 4.52 -21.11
CA THR A 510 -20.85 4.94 -20.11
C THR A 510 -20.85 3.89 -19.01
N ALA A 511 -21.30 4.25 -17.80
CA ALA A 511 -21.63 3.25 -16.78
C ALA A 511 -22.75 2.31 -17.26
N SER A 512 -22.82 1.08 -16.73
CA SER A 512 -23.85 0.11 -17.09
C SER A 512 -25.20 0.34 -16.41
N ASP A 513 -25.23 1.18 -15.38
CA ASP A 513 -26.38 1.58 -14.55
C ASP A 513 -26.72 3.09 -14.64
N ALA A 514 -25.96 3.85 -15.44
CA ALA A 514 -25.98 5.32 -15.58
C ALA A 514 -27.35 6.01 -15.40
N ASP A 515 -27.42 6.94 -14.44
CA ASP A 515 -28.55 7.83 -14.15
C ASP A 515 -28.08 9.32 -14.11
N SER A 516 -29.01 10.24 -13.88
CA SER A 516 -28.74 11.68 -13.88
C SER A 516 -27.95 12.14 -12.65
N GLY A 517 -26.83 12.81 -12.90
CA GLY A 517 -25.95 13.39 -11.87
C GLY A 517 -24.80 12.49 -11.43
N ASP A 518 -24.60 11.34 -12.08
CA ASP A 518 -23.51 10.38 -11.84
C ASP A 518 -22.12 10.94 -12.15
N CYS A 519 -22.02 11.92 -13.05
CA CYS A 519 -20.77 12.57 -13.44
C CYS A 519 -19.68 11.57 -13.93
N PHE A 520 -20.08 10.48 -14.61
CA PHE A 520 -19.16 9.45 -15.11
C PHE A 520 -18.09 10.07 -16.03
N GLY A 521 -16.81 9.74 -15.79
CA GLY A 521 -15.68 10.40 -16.45
C GLY A 521 -14.98 11.46 -15.59
N LEU A 522 -15.46 11.77 -14.38
CA LEU A 522 -14.86 12.75 -13.48
C LEU A 522 -13.35 12.51 -13.22
N ARG A 523 -12.92 11.24 -13.19
CA ARG A 523 -11.52 10.80 -13.24
C ARG A 523 -11.39 9.63 -14.22
N VAL A 524 -10.25 9.54 -14.90
CA VAL A 524 -9.92 8.45 -15.83
C VAL A 524 -8.44 8.06 -15.72
N SER A 525 -8.14 6.78 -15.94
CA SER A 525 -6.77 6.28 -16.10
C SER A 525 -6.74 5.11 -17.09
N ILE A 526 -5.64 4.93 -17.83
CA ILE A 526 -5.50 3.85 -18.82
C ILE A 526 -4.11 3.21 -18.78
N SER A 527 -4.07 1.88 -18.89
CA SER A 527 -2.88 1.06 -19.04
C SER A 527 -2.90 0.34 -20.40
N SER A 528 -1.99 -0.62 -20.62
CA SER A 528 -1.96 -1.38 -21.88
C SER A 528 -3.25 -2.16 -22.14
N ASP A 529 -3.96 -2.59 -21.10
CA ASP A 529 -5.05 -3.56 -21.19
C ASP A 529 -6.30 -3.24 -20.36
N TYR A 530 -6.23 -2.24 -19.47
CA TYR A 530 -7.33 -1.80 -18.63
C TYR A 530 -7.49 -0.28 -18.69
N ALA A 531 -8.72 0.19 -18.58
CA ALA A 531 -9.04 1.58 -18.32
C ALA A 531 -9.98 1.66 -17.12
N VAL A 532 -9.76 2.62 -16.25
CA VAL A 532 -10.61 2.89 -15.07
C VAL A 532 -11.27 4.23 -15.27
N VAL A 533 -12.58 4.29 -15.04
CA VAL A 533 -13.39 5.51 -15.09
C VAL A 533 -14.18 5.62 -13.79
N SER A 534 -14.25 6.81 -13.22
CA SER A 534 -15.04 7.04 -12.01
C SER A 534 -16.39 7.70 -12.29
N ALA A 535 -17.40 7.37 -11.48
CA ALA A 535 -18.61 8.16 -11.29
C ALA A 535 -18.71 8.58 -9.81
N SER A 536 -19.31 9.75 -9.58
CA SER A 536 -19.51 10.37 -8.27
C SER A 536 -20.92 10.96 -8.23
N PRO A 537 -21.97 10.14 -8.05
CA PRO A 537 -23.34 10.61 -8.06
C PRO A 537 -23.56 11.63 -6.94
N SER A 538 -23.99 12.85 -7.28
CA SER A 538 -24.22 13.95 -6.32
C SER A 538 -25.27 13.65 -5.22
N SER A 539 -25.92 12.49 -5.27
CA SER A 539 -26.89 11.99 -4.30
C SER A 539 -26.44 10.72 -3.53
N ALA A 540 -25.26 10.17 -3.83
CA ALA A 540 -24.68 8.98 -3.19
C ALA A 540 -23.63 9.34 -2.12
N PHE A 541 -23.38 8.38 -1.22
CA PHE A 541 -22.34 8.43 -0.18
C PHE A 541 -21.06 7.71 -0.62
N GLN A 542 -20.92 7.39 -1.91
CA GLN A 542 -19.95 6.42 -2.43
C GLN A 542 -19.52 6.80 -3.84
N MET A 543 -18.28 6.49 -4.19
CA MET A 543 -17.80 6.47 -5.56
C MET A 543 -18.05 5.09 -6.18
N SER A 544 -18.44 5.06 -7.46
CA SER A 544 -18.28 3.86 -8.29
C SER A 544 -17.08 4.02 -9.22
N ILE A 545 -16.17 3.05 -9.24
CA ILE A 545 -15.17 2.90 -10.30
C ILE A 545 -15.58 1.78 -11.26
N TYR A 546 -15.41 2.02 -12.55
CA TYR A 546 -15.79 1.12 -13.63
C TYR A 546 -14.54 0.72 -14.40
N ILE A 547 -14.31 -0.59 -14.48
CA ILE A 547 -13.11 -1.18 -15.07
C ILE A 547 -13.47 -1.69 -16.47
N PHE A 548 -12.82 -1.16 -17.50
CA PHE A 548 -13.00 -1.54 -18.90
C PHE A 548 -11.77 -2.30 -19.42
N GLN A 549 -11.97 -3.40 -20.13
CA GLN A 549 -10.87 -4.27 -20.57
C GLN A 549 -10.62 -4.19 -22.08
N ARG A 550 -9.37 -3.97 -22.51
CA ARG A 550 -9.00 -3.87 -23.95
C ARG A 550 -9.36 -5.13 -24.72
N SER A 551 -9.06 -6.30 -24.17
CA SER A 551 -9.26 -7.61 -24.81
C SER A 551 -10.74 -7.95 -25.06
N SER A 552 -11.66 -7.37 -24.29
CA SER A 552 -13.11 -7.49 -24.50
C SER A 552 -13.65 -6.52 -25.55
N GLY A 553 -12.82 -5.61 -26.09
CA GLY A 553 -13.24 -4.49 -26.94
C GLY A 553 -13.59 -3.24 -26.13
N TRP A 554 -12.83 -2.97 -25.06
CA TRP A 554 -13.08 -1.91 -24.07
C TRP A 554 -14.51 -1.98 -23.50
N ASN A 555 -15.05 -3.18 -23.32
CA ASN A 555 -16.32 -3.35 -22.60
C ASN A 555 -16.05 -3.36 -21.09
N GLU A 556 -17.06 -2.92 -20.33
CA GLU A 556 -17.06 -3.01 -18.88
C GLU A 556 -16.85 -4.46 -18.44
N LEU A 557 -15.95 -4.64 -17.47
CA LEU A 557 -15.60 -5.90 -16.85
C LEU A 557 -16.21 -6.00 -15.44
N LYS A 558 -16.16 -4.89 -14.69
CA LYS A 558 -16.61 -4.82 -13.30
C LYS A 558 -16.82 -3.36 -12.86
N GLU A 559 -17.86 -3.15 -12.06
CA GLU A 559 -18.02 -1.99 -11.18
C GLU A 559 -17.51 -2.33 -9.76
N ILE A 560 -16.91 -1.36 -9.07
CA ILE A 560 -16.53 -1.44 -7.66
C ILE A 560 -16.99 -0.16 -6.96
N TYR A 561 -17.72 -0.31 -5.85
CA TYR A 561 -18.00 0.79 -4.93
C TYR A 561 -16.80 1.03 -4.02
N VAL A 562 -16.40 2.29 -3.90
CA VAL A 562 -15.43 2.79 -2.93
C VAL A 562 -16.18 3.71 -1.98
N GLY A 563 -16.24 3.32 -0.70
CA GLY A 563 -17.06 3.98 0.30
C GLY A 563 -16.34 5.12 0.99
N ASN A 564 -17.11 6.10 1.44
CA ASN A 564 -16.75 7.03 2.51
C ASN A 564 -17.95 6.98 3.46
N GLU A 565 -17.79 6.41 4.67
CA GLU A 565 -18.94 6.12 5.54
C GLU A 565 -19.60 7.37 6.13
N ASP A 566 -18.87 8.50 6.15
CA ASP A 566 -19.28 9.77 6.76
C ASP A 566 -19.70 10.85 5.74
N ALA A 567 -19.50 10.61 4.43
CA ALA A 567 -19.69 11.55 3.33
C ALA A 567 -20.94 12.45 3.40
N VAL A 568 -20.75 13.77 3.29
CA VAL A 568 -21.87 14.73 3.32
C VAL A 568 -22.50 14.90 1.94
N SER A 569 -23.74 14.40 1.80
CA SER A 569 -24.56 14.49 0.57
C SER A 569 -24.55 15.91 -0.06
N GLY A 570 -24.09 15.99 -1.31
CA GLY A 570 -24.01 17.21 -2.10
C GLY A 570 -22.61 17.82 -2.26
N GLN A 571 -21.57 17.21 -1.68
CA GLN A 571 -20.18 17.46 -2.07
C GLN A 571 -19.86 16.77 -3.42
N PHE A 572 -18.82 17.24 -4.11
CA PHE A 572 -18.19 16.51 -5.21
C PHE A 572 -17.02 15.70 -4.66
N PHE A 573 -16.84 14.47 -5.14
CA PHE A 573 -15.70 13.62 -4.80
C PHE A 573 -14.36 14.31 -5.11
N HIS A 574 -13.48 14.36 -4.11
CA HIS A 574 -12.17 15.01 -4.16
C HIS A 574 -11.00 14.03 -4.29
N GLY A 575 -11.27 12.77 -4.64
CA GLY A 575 -10.25 11.76 -4.89
C GLY A 575 -9.77 11.62 -6.35
N SER A 576 -9.10 10.50 -6.63
CA SER A 576 -8.38 10.23 -7.88
C SER A 576 -8.24 8.73 -8.18
N VAL A 577 -7.93 8.36 -9.44
CA VAL A 577 -7.75 6.94 -9.85
C VAL A 577 -6.49 6.74 -10.70
N SER A 578 -5.81 5.60 -10.53
CA SER A 578 -4.65 5.21 -11.34
C SER A 578 -4.61 3.70 -11.57
N VAL A 579 -4.14 3.24 -12.74
CA VAL A 579 -4.07 1.80 -13.10
C VAL A 579 -2.73 1.44 -13.74
N SER A 580 -2.07 0.40 -13.23
CA SER A 580 -0.80 -0.12 -13.78
C SER A 580 -0.71 -1.63 -13.58
N GLY A 581 -0.47 -2.37 -14.67
CA GLY A 581 -0.40 -3.83 -14.65
C GLY A 581 -1.64 -4.50 -14.03
N ASN A 582 -1.43 -5.20 -12.91
CA ASN A 582 -2.44 -5.91 -12.14
C ASN A 582 -3.03 -5.06 -10.98
N TYR A 583 -2.67 -3.78 -10.84
CA TYR A 583 -3.10 -2.91 -9.73
C TYR A 583 -3.94 -1.72 -10.18
N ILE A 584 -4.93 -1.36 -9.36
CA ILE A 584 -5.68 -0.09 -9.41
C ILE A 584 -5.56 0.57 -8.04
N VAL A 585 -5.33 1.89 -8.02
CA VAL A 585 -5.35 2.71 -6.81
C VAL A 585 -6.46 3.73 -6.95
N VAL A 586 -7.28 3.88 -5.90
CA VAL A 586 -8.30 4.93 -5.78
C VAL A 586 -8.03 5.71 -4.51
N GLY A 587 -7.61 6.96 -4.63
CA GLY A 587 -7.53 7.87 -3.50
C GLY A 587 -8.86 8.57 -3.26
N VAL A 588 -9.18 8.87 -2.00
CA VAL A 588 -10.41 9.52 -1.53
C VAL A 588 -10.00 10.63 -0.57
N GLY A 589 -9.72 11.83 -1.10
CA GLY A 589 -9.23 12.95 -0.28
C GLY A 589 -10.24 13.50 0.72
N ASP A 590 -11.53 13.31 0.46
CA ASP A 590 -12.68 13.72 1.29
C ASP A 590 -13.12 12.65 2.30
N ASP A 591 -12.32 11.61 2.57
CA ASP A 591 -12.63 10.58 3.58
C ASP A 591 -12.41 11.11 5.01
N ASP A 592 -13.45 11.05 5.84
CA ASP A 592 -13.50 11.75 7.14
C ASP A 592 -13.01 10.89 8.31
N ASN A 593 -12.84 9.57 8.18
CA ASN A 593 -12.10 8.59 9.03
C ASN A 593 -11.83 8.89 10.54
N GLY A 594 -12.71 9.60 11.25
CA GLY A 594 -12.47 10.12 12.60
C GLY A 594 -11.70 11.45 12.69
N LEU A 595 -11.24 12.02 11.56
CA LEU A 595 -10.62 13.34 11.38
C LEU A 595 -11.07 13.96 10.04
N ASP A 596 -11.83 15.06 10.09
CA ASP A 596 -12.39 15.78 8.92
C ASP A 596 -11.38 15.91 7.75
N ASN A 597 -11.70 15.36 6.57
CA ASN A 597 -10.89 15.35 5.35
C ASN A 597 -9.42 14.89 5.55
N SER A 598 -9.19 13.90 6.41
CA SER A 598 -7.88 13.24 6.55
C SER A 598 -7.53 12.43 5.30
N GLY A 599 -8.50 11.73 4.73
CA GLY A 599 -8.38 11.03 3.44
C GLY A 599 -7.83 9.61 3.53
N SER A 600 -8.02 8.86 2.45
CA SER A 600 -7.60 7.45 2.33
C SER A 600 -7.21 7.10 0.89
N ALA A 601 -6.61 5.92 0.70
CA ALA A 601 -6.49 5.31 -0.62
C ALA A 601 -6.66 3.80 -0.58
N HIS A 602 -7.52 3.30 -1.46
CA HIS A 602 -7.85 1.89 -1.61
C HIS A 602 -7.06 1.28 -2.75
N ILE A 603 -6.35 0.19 -2.47
CA ILE A 603 -5.55 -0.54 -3.46
C ILE A 603 -6.31 -1.81 -3.83
N PHE A 604 -6.49 -2.02 -5.13
CA PHE A 604 -7.15 -3.20 -5.70
C PHE A 604 -6.17 -4.01 -6.53
N TYR A 605 -6.19 -5.34 -6.34
CA TYR A 605 -5.43 -6.29 -7.14
C TYR A 605 -6.33 -7.07 -8.09
N LYS A 606 -5.79 -7.37 -9.27
CA LYS A 606 -6.40 -8.21 -10.30
C LYS A 606 -6.18 -9.68 -9.98
N ASP A 607 -7.25 -10.45 -10.06
CA ASP A 607 -7.39 -11.86 -9.67
C ASP A 607 -7.56 -12.07 -8.14
N GLU A 608 -7.54 -11.01 -7.32
CA GLU A 608 -7.98 -11.11 -5.93
C GLU A 608 -9.49 -11.44 -5.86
N GLY A 609 -9.89 -12.33 -4.96
CA GLY A 609 -11.20 -13.00 -4.96
C GLY A 609 -11.40 -14.04 -6.08
N GLY A 610 -10.45 -14.19 -7.01
CA GLY A 610 -10.42 -15.22 -8.06
C GLY A 610 -10.20 -14.67 -9.48
N VAL A 611 -9.85 -15.54 -10.43
CA VAL A 611 -9.40 -15.17 -11.79
C VAL A 611 -10.32 -14.16 -12.52
N ASN A 612 -9.76 -13.03 -12.92
CA ASN A 612 -10.35 -11.82 -13.51
C ASN A 612 -11.31 -11.01 -12.60
N ASN A 613 -11.41 -11.33 -11.31
CA ASN A 613 -12.03 -10.41 -10.34
C ASN A 613 -11.02 -9.32 -9.93
N TRP A 614 -11.51 -8.12 -9.64
CA TRP A 614 -10.70 -7.08 -9.01
C TRP A 614 -11.17 -6.93 -7.55
N GLY A 615 -10.29 -7.23 -6.60
CA GLY A 615 -10.59 -7.18 -5.16
C GLY A 615 -9.72 -6.14 -4.46
N GLN A 616 -10.24 -5.50 -3.41
CA GLN A 616 -9.43 -4.62 -2.55
C GLN A 616 -8.47 -5.51 -1.75
N ILE A 617 -7.18 -5.18 -1.80
CA ILE A 617 -6.13 -5.88 -1.04
C ILE A 617 -5.73 -5.12 0.22
N THR A 618 -5.81 -3.79 0.21
CA THR A 618 -5.56 -2.96 1.39
C THR A 618 -6.19 -1.56 1.22
N GLU A 619 -6.22 -0.83 2.32
CA GLU A 619 -6.45 0.62 2.38
C GLU A 619 -5.26 1.24 3.12
N VAL A 620 -4.76 2.38 2.63
CA VAL A 620 -3.66 3.13 3.25
C VAL A 620 -4.09 4.56 3.55
N ARG A 621 -3.43 5.18 4.52
CA ARG A 621 -3.67 6.54 5.01
C ARG A 621 -2.31 7.20 5.31
N ALA A 622 -2.28 8.49 5.61
CA ALA A 622 -1.05 9.16 6.02
C ALA A 622 -0.54 8.65 7.38
N SER A 623 0.77 8.48 7.51
CA SER A 623 1.47 8.16 8.76
C SER A 623 1.19 9.20 9.87
N ASP A 624 1.15 10.48 9.49
CA ASP A 624 0.80 11.63 10.32
C ASP A 624 -0.56 12.27 9.93
N SER A 625 -1.56 11.42 9.65
CA SER A 625 -2.95 11.82 9.34
C SER A 625 -3.49 12.93 10.25
N ALA A 626 -4.05 13.98 9.63
CA ALA A 626 -4.55 15.17 10.31
C ALA A 626 -5.87 15.68 9.69
N GLU A 627 -6.60 16.53 10.43
CA GLU A 627 -7.73 17.29 9.88
C GLU A 627 -7.27 18.08 8.64
N ASN A 628 -7.92 17.85 7.50
CA ASN A 628 -7.63 18.45 6.19
C ASN A 628 -6.20 18.15 5.68
N ASP A 629 -5.74 16.89 5.76
CA ASP A 629 -4.55 16.44 5.00
C ASP A 629 -4.89 16.26 3.50
N TRP A 630 -6.11 15.78 3.20
CA TRP A 630 -6.59 15.36 1.88
C TRP A 630 -5.78 14.23 1.24
N PHE A 631 -5.34 13.25 2.04
CA PHE A 631 -4.61 12.09 1.54
C PHE A 631 -5.43 11.33 0.50
N GLY A 632 -4.86 11.08 -0.68
CA GLY A 632 -5.56 10.44 -1.80
C GLY A 632 -6.17 11.42 -2.81
N TYR A 633 -6.03 12.74 -2.60
CA TYR A 633 -6.46 13.76 -3.57
C TYR A 633 -5.87 13.52 -4.96
N SER A 634 -4.60 13.10 -5.01
CA SER A 634 -3.96 12.61 -6.24
C SER A 634 -3.19 11.30 -5.99
N VAL A 635 -3.30 10.33 -6.90
CA VAL A 635 -2.61 9.03 -6.82
C VAL A 635 -1.99 8.64 -8.15
N SER A 636 -0.83 7.97 -8.10
CA SER A 636 -0.14 7.40 -9.26
C SER A 636 0.57 6.11 -8.88
N ILE A 637 0.70 5.17 -9.83
CA ILE A 637 1.33 3.86 -9.59
C ILE A 637 2.16 3.44 -10.82
N SER A 638 3.40 2.98 -10.58
CA SER A 638 4.28 2.41 -11.61
C SER A 638 4.86 1.09 -11.11
N GLY A 639 4.52 0.00 -11.81
CA GLY A 639 4.74 -1.35 -11.30
C GLY A 639 3.97 -1.56 -9.99
N ASN A 640 4.73 -1.73 -8.91
CA ASN A 640 4.20 -1.97 -7.57
C ASN A 640 4.35 -0.73 -6.66
N THR A 641 5.10 0.31 -7.05
CA THR A 641 5.28 1.50 -6.21
C THR A 641 4.17 2.51 -6.45
N VAL A 642 3.47 2.89 -5.38
CA VAL A 642 2.40 3.89 -5.34
C VAL A 642 2.93 5.20 -4.78
N LEU A 643 2.47 6.31 -5.36
CA LEU A 643 2.69 7.67 -4.89
C LEU A 643 1.33 8.33 -4.66
N ILE A 644 1.11 8.87 -3.47
CA ILE A 644 -0.14 9.48 -3.03
C ILE A 644 0.14 10.92 -2.58
N GLY A 645 -0.62 11.90 -3.05
CA GLY A 645 -0.55 13.29 -2.61
C GLY A 645 -1.61 13.63 -1.57
N ALA A 646 -1.25 14.51 -0.63
CA ALA A 646 -2.13 15.14 0.36
C ALA A 646 -1.77 16.62 0.44
N TYR A 647 -2.59 17.49 -0.18
CA TYR A 647 -2.09 18.81 -0.60
C TYR A 647 -2.08 19.88 0.50
N GLU A 648 -2.84 19.71 1.58
CA GLU A 648 -2.98 20.74 2.61
C GLU A 648 -2.18 20.39 3.88
N SER A 649 -2.05 19.09 4.19
CA SER A 649 -1.21 18.49 5.23
C SER A 649 -1.20 19.21 6.58
N GLY A 650 -2.26 18.92 7.33
CA GLY A 650 -2.62 19.62 8.55
C GLY A 650 -3.03 21.06 8.27
N THR A 651 -3.04 21.89 9.32
CA THR A 651 -3.58 23.26 9.27
C THR A 651 -2.67 24.30 8.61
N SER A 652 -1.84 23.90 7.63
CA SER A 652 -0.71 24.70 7.14
C SER A 652 -0.61 24.91 5.63
N GLY A 653 -1.30 24.13 4.78
CA GLY A 653 -1.22 24.28 3.32
C GLY A 653 0.15 23.97 2.72
N ASN A 654 1.12 23.49 3.52
CA ASN A 654 2.46 23.13 3.07
C ASN A 654 2.41 21.93 2.11
N GLY A 655 1.50 20.99 2.39
CA GLY A 655 1.29 19.79 1.59
C GLY A 655 2.35 18.71 1.76
N SER A 656 2.06 17.50 1.26
CA SER A 656 2.90 16.30 1.35
C SER A 656 2.58 15.28 0.26
N ALA A 657 3.48 14.32 0.06
CA ALA A 657 3.21 13.12 -0.73
C ALA A 657 3.89 11.90 -0.10
N TYR A 658 3.31 10.72 -0.26
CA TYR A 658 3.65 9.51 0.48
C TYR A 658 3.94 8.37 -0.50
N ILE A 659 5.01 7.61 -0.28
CA ILE A 659 5.35 6.42 -1.08
C ILE A 659 4.96 5.14 -0.34
N PHE A 660 4.34 4.21 -1.06
CA PHE A 660 4.10 2.83 -0.65
C PHE A 660 4.66 1.86 -1.71
N ASP A 661 5.18 0.70 -1.31
CA ASP A 661 5.66 -0.33 -2.25
C ASP A 661 4.84 -1.61 -2.07
N LEU A 662 4.12 -2.03 -3.11
CA LEU A 662 3.25 -3.21 -3.14
C LEU A 662 4.02 -4.44 -3.66
N SER A 663 5.34 -4.51 -3.42
CA SER A 663 6.25 -5.41 -4.12
C SER A 663 5.90 -6.89 -3.88
N ASN A 664 5.68 -7.64 -4.96
CA ASN A 664 5.38 -9.08 -4.92
C ASN A 664 6.58 -9.88 -4.34
N THR A 665 6.30 -10.89 -3.53
CA THR A 665 7.27 -11.58 -2.66
C THR A 665 7.19 -13.11 -2.82
N PRO A 666 8.14 -13.75 -3.55
CA PRO A 666 7.97 -15.11 -4.04
C PRO A 666 7.62 -16.14 -2.96
N SER A 667 6.53 -16.89 -3.17
CA SER A 667 5.97 -17.84 -2.19
C SER A 667 7.02 -18.76 -1.55
N VAL A 668 6.88 -19.06 -0.26
CA VAL A 668 7.85 -19.89 0.48
C VAL A 668 7.31 -21.29 0.73
N LEU A 669 7.92 -22.26 0.04
CA LEU A 669 7.82 -23.68 0.37
C LEU A 669 8.79 -24.06 1.49
N ALA A 670 8.28 -24.73 2.51
CA ALA A 670 9.04 -25.21 3.66
C ALA A 670 8.54 -26.59 4.14
N ASN A 671 9.17 -27.11 5.19
CA ASN A 671 8.76 -28.33 5.91
C ASN A 671 8.41 -29.57 5.04
N PRO A 672 9.19 -29.94 3.99
CA PRO A 672 8.89 -31.10 3.14
C PRO A 672 8.86 -32.45 3.88
N GLY A 673 9.33 -32.48 5.13
CA GLY A 673 9.23 -33.61 6.06
C GLY A 673 10.58 -34.28 6.33
N ALA A 674 10.55 -35.51 6.85
CA ALA A 674 11.75 -36.32 6.98
C ALA A 674 12.39 -36.58 5.60
N LEU A 675 13.72 -36.67 5.52
CA LEU A 675 14.48 -36.65 4.26
C LEU A 675 13.99 -37.63 3.17
N SER A 676 13.40 -38.76 3.56
CA SER A 676 12.72 -39.69 2.65
C SER A 676 11.34 -40.16 3.13
N VAL A 677 10.68 -40.91 2.25
CA VAL A 677 9.47 -41.73 2.51
C VAL A 677 9.79 -43.15 2.03
N ASP A 678 9.60 -44.16 2.87
CA ASP A 678 9.69 -45.57 2.46
C ASP A 678 8.54 -45.91 1.49
N TYR A 679 8.83 -46.45 0.30
CA TYR A 679 7.83 -46.93 -0.64
C TYR A 679 7.59 -48.45 -0.52
N VAL A 680 6.35 -48.88 -0.79
CA VAL A 680 5.98 -50.30 -0.87
C VAL A 680 5.31 -50.57 -2.21
N GLU A 681 5.85 -51.56 -2.93
CA GLU A 681 5.37 -52.01 -4.24
C GLU A 681 3.86 -52.35 -4.20
N GLY A 682 3.07 -51.65 -5.03
CA GLY A 682 1.62 -51.86 -5.16
C GLY A 682 0.75 -51.02 -4.22
N ASP A 683 1.34 -50.20 -3.34
CA ASP A 683 0.66 -49.14 -2.59
C ASP A 683 0.98 -47.75 -3.19
N ALA A 684 0.28 -46.71 -2.72
CA ALA A 684 0.51 -45.31 -3.09
C ALA A 684 1.04 -44.51 -1.90
N ALA A 685 2.19 -43.86 -2.04
CA ALA A 685 2.81 -43.06 -0.97
C ALA A 685 2.53 -41.57 -1.15
N ILE A 686 2.06 -40.88 -0.11
CA ILE A 686 1.98 -39.40 -0.10
C ILE A 686 3.41 -38.86 -0.07
N VAL A 687 3.76 -37.98 -1.00
CA VAL A 687 5.15 -37.50 -1.15
C VAL A 687 5.53 -36.54 -0.01
N SER A 688 4.65 -35.62 0.37
CA SER A 688 4.80 -34.89 1.63
C SER A 688 3.47 -34.48 2.22
N ASN A 689 3.17 -34.95 3.43
CA ASN A 689 1.99 -34.55 4.20
C ASN A 689 2.25 -33.35 5.13
N SER A 690 3.48 -32.84 5.19
CA SER A 690 3.91 -31.76 6.10
C SER A 690 4.30 -30.47 5.40
N LEU A 691 4.53 -30.51 4.07
CA LEU A 691 4.94 -29.39 3.24
C LEU A 691 4.17 -28.12 3.61
N THR A 692 4.84 -27.07 4.08
CA THR A 692 4.22 -25.76 4.25
C THR A 692 4.39 -24.95 2.99
N LEU A 693 3.37 -24.16 2.66
CA LEU A 693 3.41 -23.12 1.65
C LEU A 693 2.85 -21.89 2.35
N THR A 694 3.65 -20.84 2.43
CA THR A 694 3.20 -19.50 2.75
C THR A 694 3.39 -18.63 1.51
N ASP A 695 2.58 -17.60 1.41
CA ASP A 695 2.94 -16.40 0.66
C ASP A 695 3.03 -15.24 1.66
N ALA A 696 3.64 -14.14 1.26
CA ALA A 696 3.81 -12.94 2.07
C ALA A 696 3.11 -11.72 1.46
N ASP A 697 2.62 -11.83 0.23
CA ASP A 697 1.86 -10.79 -0.43
C ASP A 697 0.41 -10.72 0.05
N VAL A 698 -0.18 -9.53 -0.09
CA VAL A 698 -1.57 -9.20 0.27
C VAL A 698 -2.63 -9.85 -0.64
N ASN A 699 -2.24 -10.75 -1.54
CA ASN A 699 -3.07 -11.43 -2.54
C ASN A 699 -2.86 -12.96 -2.48
N GLU A 700 -3.36 -13.63 -1.43
CA GLU A 700 -3.08 -15.05 -1.07
C GLU A 700 -3.51 -16.14 -2.12
N GLN A 701 -3.30 -15.98 -3.42
CA GLN A 701 -3.74 -16.90 -4.48
C GLN A 701 -2.58 -17.42 -5.32
N MET A 702 -2.56 -18.73 -5.56
CA MET A 702 -1.53 -19.39 -6.35
C MET A 702 -2.09 -19.85 -7.70
N ALA A 703 -1.46 -19.47 -8.80
CA ALA A 703 -1.88 -19.78 -10.16
C ALA A 703 -1.49 -21.19 -10.60
N SER A 704 -0.32 -21.69 -10.17
CA SER A 704 0.19 -23.00 -10.58
C SER A 704 1.20 -23.64 -9.63
N ALA A 705 1.45 -24.94 -9.82
CA ALA A 705 2.57 -25.63 -9.18
C ALA A 705 3.18 -26.71 -10.07
N THR A 706 4.49 -26.91 -9.94
CA THR A 706 5.26 -27.95 -10.64
C THR A 706 5.87 -28.92 -9.63
N ILE A 707 5.52 -30.19 -9.73
CA ILE A 707 6.07 -31.28 -8.93
C ILE A 707 6.77 -32.27 -9.88
N GLN A 708 8.07 -32.49 -9.71
CA GLN A 708 8.85 -33.31 -10.66
C GLN A 708 9.72 -34.36 -9.96
N ILE A 709 9.71 -35.58 -10.50
CA ILE A 709 10.70 -36.61 -10.13
C ILE A 709 12.01 -36.26 -10.83
N THR A 710 12.87 -35.50 -10.16
CA THR A 710 14.18 -35.04 -10.66
C THR A 710 15.29 -36.07 -10.42
N GLY A 711 15.19 -36.85 -9.35
CA GLY A 711 16.14 -37.92 -9.01
C GLY A 711 15.70 -39.29 -9.53
N ASN A 712 16.54 -39.92 -10.36
CA ASN A 712 16.41 -41.32 -10.82
C ASN A 712 15.07 -41.71 -11.50
N TYR A 713 14.31 -40.77 -12.06
CA TYR A 713 13.02 -41.04 -12.72
C TYR A 713 13.07 -42.18 -13.76
N GLN A 714 12.16 -43.14 -13.63
CA GLN A 714 11.98 -44.27 -14.53
C GLN A 714 10.67 -44.10 -15.33
N ASN A 715 10.81 -43.54 -16.53
CA ASN A 715 9.72 -43.43 -17.50
C ASN A 715 9.08 -44.80 -17.78
N GLY A 716 7.76 -44.89 -17.58
CA GLY A 716 7.00 -46.14 -17.72
C GLY A 716 7.02 -47.06 -16.49
N GLN A 717 7.59 -46.60 -15.36
CA GLN A 717 7.36 -47.20 -14.04
C GLN A 717 6.74 -46.17 -13.09
N ASP A 718 7.38 -45.01 -12.95
CA ASP A 718 7.06 -44.00 -11.94
C ASP A 718 5.92 -43.08 -12.40
N VAL A 719 5.00 -42.77 -11.49
CA VAL A 719 3.88 -41.82 -11.68
C VAL A 719 3.77 -40.91 -10.45
N LEU A 720 3.52 -39.61 -10.67
CA LEU A 720 2.94 -38.74 -9.64
C LEU A 720 1.45 -38.58 -9.89
N GLU A 721 0.63 -38.88 -8.88
CA GLU A 721 -0.83 -38.78 -8.94
C GLU A 721 -1.36 -37.62 -8.10
N PHE A 722 -2.44 -37.02 -8.59
CA PHE A 722 -3.23 -35.99 -7.91
C PHE A 722 -4.69 -36.11 -8.32
N THR A 723 -5.60 -35.84 -7.38
CA THR A 723 -7.05 -35.77 -7.64
C THR A 723 -7.44 -34.31 -7.72
N ASN A 724 -7.94 -33.85 -8.87
CA ASN A 724 -8.39 -32.47 -9.07
C ASN A 724 -9.37 -31.99 -7.99
N THR A 725 -9.24 -30.73 -7.59
CA THR A 725 -10.22 -30.05 -6.72
C THR A 725 -11.32 -29.41 -7.58
N ALA A 726 -12.05 -28.43 -7.03
CA ALA A 726 -12.96 -27.60 -7.83
C ALA A 726 -12.19 -26.67 -8.79
N ASN A 727 -11.06 -26.12 -8.35
CA ASN A 727 -10.31 -25.07 -9.04
C ASN A 727 -8.97 -25.58 -9.60
N ILE A 728 -8.29 -26.48 -8.86
CA ILE A 728 -6.93 -26.96 -9.17
C ILE A 728 -7.01 -28.25 -10.00
N THR A 729 -6.45 -28.22 -11.22
CA THR A 729 -6.36 -29.37 -12.13
C THR A 729 -4.92 -29.88 -12.23
N GLY A 730 -4.71 -31.19 -12.03
CA GLY A 730 -3.41 -31.83 -12.21
C GLY A 730 -3.24 -32.52 -13.56
N THR A 731 -2.08 -32.35 -14.20
CA THR A 731 -1.71 -32.99 -15.48
C THR A 731 -0.35 -33.67 -15.36
N TRP A 732 -0.29 -35.00 -15.57
CA TRP A 732 0.95 -35.79 -15.52
C TRP A 732 1.61 -35.93 -16.90
N ASN A 733 2.91 -35.64 -16.97
CA ASN A 733 3.76 -35.78 -18.14
C ASN A 733 4.83 -36.87 -17.93
N ALA A 734 4.50 -38.10 -18.31
CA ALA A 734 5.40 -39.26 -18.25
C ALA A 734 6.66 -39.15 -19.14
N ALA A 735 6.76 -38.15 -20.04
CA ALA A 735 7.99 -37.93 -20.81
C ALA A 735 9.06 -37.17 -20.00
N THR A 736 8.66 -36.37 -19.02
CA THR A 736 9.54 -35.51 -18.20
C THR A 736 9.54 -35.86 -16.71
N GLY A 737 8.62 -36.72 -16.26
CA GLY A 737 8.44 -37.04 -14.84
C GLY A 737 7.78 -35.91 -14.05
N THR A 738 6.98 -35.07 -14.71
CA THR A 738 6.42 -33.83 -14.16
C THR A 738 4.91 -33.91 -14.00
N LEU A 739 4.40 -33.60 -12.81
CA LEU A 739 3.02 -33.24 -12.54
C LEU A 739 2.92 -31.72 -12.49
N THR A 740 2.06 -31.12 -13.30
CA THR A 740 1.74 -29.70 -13.22
C THR A 740 0.32 -29.54 -12.68
N LEU A 741 0.16 -28.72 -11.63
CA LEU A 741 -1.11 -28.26 -11.10
C LEU A 741 -1.39 -26.85 -11.67
N THR A 742 -2.63 -26.58 -12.06
CA THR A 742 -3.02 -25.30 -12.67
C THR A 742 -4.42 -24.86 -12.25
N GLY A 743 -4.60 -23.56 -12.03
CA GLY A 743 -5.88 -22.90 -11.72
C GLY A 743 -5.78 -22.17 -10.38
N ALA A 744 -6.22 -20.91 -10.33
CA ALA A 744 -6.09 -20.09 -9.12
C ALA A 744 -6.92 -20.64 -7.95
N ASP A 745 -6.30 -20.71 -6.79
CA ASP A 745 -6.92 -21.06 -5.51
C ASP A 745 -6.03 -20.53 -4.38
N THR A 746 -6.53 -20.46 -3.15
CA THR A 746 -5.77 -19.83 -2.04
C THR A 746 -4.50 -20.59 -1.67
N VAL A 747 -3.53 -19.89 -1.05
CA VAL A 747 -2.32 -20.47 -0.42
C VAL A 747 -2.66 -21.71 0.42
N ALA A 748 -3.69 -21.63 1.26
CA ALA A 748 -4.16 -22.74 2.07
C ALA A 748 -4.68 -23.94 1.24
N ASN A 749 -5.42 -23.69 0.15
CA ASN A 749 -5.92 -24.73 -0.74
C ASN A 749 -4.80 -25.36 -1.59
N TYR A 750 -3.82 -24.58 -2.04
CA TYR A 750 -2.62 -25.11 -2.70
C TYR A 750 -1.75 -25.93 -1.75
N GLN A 751 -1.55 -25.47 -0.51
CA GLN A 751 -0.89 -26.24 0.54
C GLN A 751 -1.57 -27.62 0.73
N VAL A 752 -2.90 -27.68 0.76
CA VAL A 752 -3.66 -28.94 0.82
C VAL A 752 -3.49 -29.77 -0.46
N ALA A 753 -3.51 -29.15 -1.64
CA ALA A 753 -3.34 -29.84 -2.92
C ALA A 753 -1.95 -30.49 -3.06
N LEU A 754 -0.89 -29.75 -2.72
CA LEU A 754 0.49 -30.25 -2.71
C LEU A 754 0.65 -31.39 -1.69
N ARG A 755 0.02 -31.28 -0.51
CA ARG A 755 -0.02 -32.34 0.51
C ARG A 755 -0.82 -33.59 0.08
N ALA A 756 -1.62 -33.49 -0.97
CA ALA A 756 -2.38 -34.62 -1.54
C ALA A 756 -1.63 -35.37 -2.66
N VAL A 757 -0.50 -34.86 -3.16
CA VAL A 757 0.29 -35.50 -4.23
C VAL A 757 0.89 -36.82 -3.77
N LYS A 758 0.71 -37.86 -4.58
CA LYS A 758 1.22 -39.21 -4.32
C LYS A 758 2.24 -39.64 -5.37
N TYR A 759 3.06 -40.59 -5.00
CA TYR A 759 3.91 -41.39 -5.89
C TYR A 759 3.39 -42.84 -5.93
N GLU A 760 3.30 -43.39 -7.14
CA GLU A 760 3.14 -44.82 -7.40
C GLU A 760 4.26 -45.32 -8.31
N ASN A 761 4.60 -46.60 -8.17
CA ASN A 761 5.40 -47.34 -9.16
C ASN A 761 4.57 -48.50 -9.74
N THR A 762 4.48 -48.53 -11.07
CA THR A 762 3.58 -49.41 -11.82
C THR A 762 4.24 -50.71 -12.33
N SER A 763 5.42 -51.07 -11.81
CA SER A 763 6.23 -52.22 -12.26
C SER A 763 6.27 -53.35 -11.22
N ASP A 764 5.93 -54.59 -11.62
CA ASP A 764 6.10 -55.85 -10.85
C ASP A 764 7.59 -56.24 -10.58
N ASP A 765 8.52 -55.29 -10.79
CA ASP A 765 9.97 -55.38 -10.61
C ASP A 765 10.49 -53.92 -10.59
N PRO A 766 10.29 -53.17 -9.50
CA PRO A 766 10.57 -51.74 -9.44
C PRO A 766 12.06 -51.45 -9.30
N ASN A 767 12.56 -50.42 -9.98
CA ASN A 767 13.95 -49.97 -9.79
C ASN A 767 14.13 -49.42 -8.37
N THR A 768 15.00 -50.06 -7.56
CA THR A 768 15.24 -49.72 -6.14
C THR A 768 16.29 -48.61 -5.93
N ALA A 769 16.44 -47.69 -6.88
CA ALA A 769 17.27 -46.50 -6.73
C ALA A 769 16.44 -45.34 -6.18
N GLN A 770 16.80 -44.82 -5.00
CA GLN A 770 16.15 -43.68 -4.35
C GLN A 770 15.73 -42.60 -5.36
N ARG A 771 14.44 -42.25 -5.39
CA ARG A 771 13.93 -41.13 -6.19
C ARG A 771 14.09 -39.83 -5.42
N THR A 772 14.14 -38.71 -6.14
CA THR A 772 14.01 -37.36 -5.57
C THR A 772 12.86 -36.66 -6.27
N VAL A 773 11.93 -36.09 -5.50
CA VAL A 773 10.79 -35.31 -5.98
C VAL A 773 10.96 -33.87 -5.50
N SER A 774 10.96 -32.93 -6.45
CA SER A 774 11.03 -31.49 -6.17
C SER A 774 9.67 -30.82 -6.34
N PHE A 775 9.43 -29.77 -5.57
CA PHE A 775 8.22 -28.96 -5.58
C PHE A 775 8.60 -27.48 -5.81
N THR A 776 7.86 -26.83 -6.68
CA THR A 776 7.88 -25.37 -6.92
C THR A 776 6.43 -24.90 -7.10
N VAL A 777 6.06 -23.76 -6.53
CA VAL A 777 4.77 -23.08 -6.70
C VAL A 777 5.02 -21.76 -7.45
N ASN A 778 3.99 -21.22 -8.09
CA ASN A 778 3.99 -19.89 -8.68
C ASN A 778 2.66 -19.22 -8.32
N ASP A 779 2.78 -18.13 -7.59
CA ASP A 779 1.72 -17.21 -7.16
C ASP A 779 0.89 -16.72 -8.36
N GLY A 780 1.56 -16.13 -9.34
CA GLY A 780 1.02 -15.66 -10.61
C GLY A 780 2.09 -14.97 -11.43
N ASP A 781 3.01 -14.29 -10.75
CA ASP A 781 4.07 -13.48 -11.32
C ASP A 781 5.47 -14.10 -11.06
N ASP A 782 5.73 -14.64 -9.87
CA ASP A 782 7.03 -15.16 -9.45
C ASP A 782 7.05 -16.67 -9.14
N ASN A 783 8.22 -17.24 -8.83
CA ASN A 783 8.36 -18.68 -8.53
C ASN A 783 8.95 -18.92 -7.14
N SER A 784 8.32 -19.83 -6.40
CA SER A 784 8.74 -20.23 -5.07
C SER A 784 10.18 -20.75 -5.03
N ASN A 785 10.79 -20.71 -3.83
CA ASN A 785 11.94 -21.55 -3.57
C ASN A 785 11.61 -23.03 -3.88
N THR A 786 12.59 -23.78 -4.41
CA THR A 786 12.38 -25.21 -4.72
C THR A 786 12.77 -26.07 -3.53
N VAL A 787 11.81 -26.75 -2.92
CA VAL A 787 12.08 -27.81 -1.93
C VAL A 787 12.08 -29.18 -2.57
N SER A 788 12.62 -30.19 -1.88
CA SER A 788 12.68 -31.56 -2.40
C SER A 788 12.65 -32.60 -1.29
N ARG A 789 12.15 -33.80 -1.62
CA ARG A 789 12.12 -34.96 -0.73
C ARG A 789 12.48 -36.23 -1.50
N ASN A 790 13.08 -37.20 -0.83
CA ASN A 790 13.39 -38.49 -1.43
C ASN A 790 12.28 -39.53 -1.21
N ILE A 791 12.29 -40.58 -2.02
CA ILE A 791 11.47 -41.79 -1.88
C ILE A 791 12.41 -42.99 -2.02
N ASP A 792 12.39 -43.90 -1.05
CA ASP A 792 13.29 -45.06 -0.92
C ASP A 792 12.60 -46.39 -1.30
#